data_AF-A0A819F130-F1
#
_entry.id   AF-A0A819F130-F1
#
_cell.length_a   1.000
_cell.length_b   1.000
_cell.length_c   1.000
_cell.angle_alpha   90.00
_cell.angle_beta   90.00
_cell.angle_gamma   90.00
#
_symmetry.space_group_name_H-M   'P 1'
#
loop_
_entity.id
_entity.type
_entity.pdbx_description
1 polymer ?
#
loop_
_entity_poly.entity_id
_entity_poly.type
_entity_poly.pdbx_seq_one_letter_code
_entity_poly.pdbx_strand_id
1 'polypeptide(L)'
;MAATEVLGRSFSDALYERYCDFDSTFDDLKNDCDIVFFVGSSPKKTESGLILNASTVVLTDERISHVGDPHAVTISCFHVELVDISSNAFSDWHEISLLLSSLPHVKTINLSFNPFPSDLHILPVELQWPNLNTLCLNGSHIGMEMIVELLKKTPNLEELQICSNDYTEISSDYGFQHGNLKRLYISNNNLTDWSSICYLGRLFTRLETFIASDNPLKSFRSDDDVTICLPYLHTLSVDKVQVSEWDDIIALTKLPRLIALRIHMAPLLKPYQKDERFFLLLGYMKHLTKLNGSVITANERETSERRFIRFYSQQDDKPQRYFELTEKHGNLKPLVDIKIRAPYLINVRLVHNQITHDKEIDVRQTVQQFKKYLHEMFHIPLTRIRIFYIDDVAFNMGICGPEELKYPQRLLHTYNMHDGDQFHIDIKQDPPKPQYSSRLADTSRNRNGPSAIVLSYILSGHTPYWNGCPVSNDYLNIKLEQYVKDNSLLEQDLEFLSDGLEGRSRNPVSLLIDNLIHPDADLGAHLQSKIKWRHDPSLSIDHICIGRGGIGGVWHQLTSKHLQTVSMAHWMELPNYPITTFRQHRRIHRTRSSTENKQATVTNDQNSIRATYEEVHSYYIHYVKRNRLTNCFRNGCEVTSVQRVCSDAPYYDDLIKEIRTPETLWEIRGFEEQTKVPFIMHAKYVVLATGISHHITRPLGIIGEQASQSFTYTSLLNIEEIIINKKCLTKHSKPLLVIGCGLAAIDVILLCQQYSVPVLHVFRRSVDDHELVTNQLVANIYPEFERIKELMKQSSTTTVMLSEWFYQCCSQSEVISITQDGTAHIRNHRTQTIRDYNISFVVRLTGNEMKVPFLPSVAKKNTHGMHLNPYTYECIDFENIYALGALAGDKLVRFLHGGAIACAASLLKKYSQALCIHRQASV
;
A
#
# COMPACT_ATOMS: atom_id res chain seq x y z
N MET A 1 -3.47 -36.71 -38.92
CA MET A 1 -2.97 -36.56 -37.54
C MET A 1 -4.10 -36.00 -36.72
N ALA A 2 -4.67 -36.82 -35.85
CA ALA A 2 -5.80 -36.44 -34.99
C ALA A 2 -5.37 -35.33 -34.03
N ALA A 3 -6.18 -34.28 -33.93
CA ALA A 3 -6.04 -33.26 -32.91
C ALA A 3 -6.30 -33.92 -31.56
N THR A 4 -5.27 -34.02 -30.72
CA THR A 4 -5.44 -34.34 -29.30
C THR A 4 -6.24 -33.20 -28.65
N GLU A 5 -7.51 -33.44 -28.37
CA GLU A 5 -8.30 -32.65 -27.42
C GLU A 5 -7.53 -32.59 -26.10
N VAL A 6 -7.05 -31.40 -25.75
CA VAL A 6 -6.42 -31.15 -24.45
C VAL A 6 -7.58 -31.00 -23.46
N LEU A 7 -7.90 -32.08 -22.74
CA LEU A 7 -8.91 -32.11 -21.69
C LEU A 7 -8.67 -30.99 -20.66
N GLY A 8 -9.68 -30.14 -20.45
CA GLY A 8 -9.67 -29.10 -19.40
C GLY A 8 -9.69 -29.72 -18.01
N ARG A 9 -9.13 -29.04 -17.01
CA ARG A 9 -9.04 -29.56 -15.64
C ARG A 9 -10.31 -29.22 -14.84
N SER A 10 -10.58 -29.98 -13.78
CA SER A 10 -11.74 -29.73 -12.93
C SER A 10 -11.49 -28.62 -11.92
N PHE A 11 -12.55 -27.95 -11.45
CA PHE A 11 -12.48 -26.95 -10.39
C PHE A 11 -12.00 -27.61 -9.09
N SER A 12 -12.49 -28.81 -8.75
CA SER A 12 -12.05 -29.55 -7.56
C SER A 12 -10.56 -29.92 -7.61
N ASP A 13 -10.02 -30.28 -8.77
CA ASP A 13 -8.58 -30.58 -8.92
C ASP A 13 -7.74 -29.31 -8.94
N ALA A 14 -8.25 -28.23 -9.53
CA ALA A 14 -7.62 -26.92 -9.53
C ALA A 14 -7.52 -26.34 -8.11
N LEU A 15 -8.61 -26.47 -7.37
CA LEU A 15 -8.71 -26.19 -5.95
C LEU A 15 -7.76 -27.12 -5.18
N TYR A 16 -7.79 -28.40 -5.57
CA TYR A 16 -6.94 -29.53 -5.21
C TYR A 16 -5.45 -29.15 -5.10
N GLU A 17 -4.88 -28.95 -6.27
CA GLU A 17 -3.48 -28.72 -6.57
C GLU A 17 -2.99 -27.35 -6.07
N ARG A 18 -3.81 -26.32 -6.23
CA ARG A 18 -3.47 -24.97 -5.75
C ARG A 18 -3.51 -24.90 -4.23
N TYR A 19 -4.30 -25.78 -3.62
CA TYR A 19 -4.60 -25.72 -2.21
C TYR A 19 -4.79 -27.11 -1.57
N CYS A 20 -3.89 -28.13 -1.62
CA CYS A 20 -3.88 -29.38 -0.78
C CYS A 20 -2.55 -30.19 -0.85
N ASP A 21 -2.11 -30.77 0.29
CA ASP A 21 -1.25 -31.97 0.44
C ASP A 21 -1.47 -32.59 1.87
N PHE A 22 -1.16 -33.89 2.05
CA PHE A 22 -1.75 -34.95 2.94
C PHE A 22 -1.57 -34.96 4.50
N ASP A 23 -2.70 -35.35 5.15
CA ASP A 23 -2.96 -36.16 6.38
C ASP A 23 -2.58 -35.76 7.83
N SER A 24 -3.63 -35.53 8.65
CA SER A 24 -4.05 -36.30 9.87
C SER A 24 -4.45 -35.50 11.16
N THR A 25 -5.71 -35.70 11.56
CA THR A 25 -6.41 -35.74 12.88
C THR A 25 -6.00 -34.92 14.13
N PHE A 26 -7.02 -34.20 14.67
CA PHE A 26 -7.41 -33.84 16.07
C PHE A 26 -6.41 -33.18 17.05
N ASP A 27 -6.76 -32.02 17.64
CA ASP A 27 -7.43 -31.90 18.96
C ASP A 27 -7.70 -30.42 19.34
N ASP A 28 -8.89 -30.15 19.87
CA ASP A 28 -9.36 -28.82 20.30
C ASP A 28 -8.72 -28.39 21.63
N LEU A 29 -7.91 -27.33 21.59
CA LEU A 29 -7.55 -26.52 22.76
C LEU A 29 -7.99 -25.07 22.51
N LYS A 30 -9.27 -24.78 22.78
CA LYS A 30 -9.78 -23.42 22.91
C LYS A 30 -8.99 -22.69 24.00
N ASN A 31 -8.18 -21.72 23.60
CA ASN A 31 -7.72 -20.66 24.49
C ASN A 31 -8.45 -19.39 24.07
N ASP A 32 -9.47 -19.00 24.83
CA ASP A 32 -10.13 -17.70 24.68
C ASP A 32 -9.19 -16.63 25.26
N CYS A 33 -8.79 -15.64 24.44
CA CYS A 33 -7.98 -14.50 24.86
C CYS A 33 -8.61 -13.20 24.34
N ASP A 34 -8.53 -12.11 25.08
CA ASP A 34 -9.16 -10.84 24.69
C ASP A 34 -8.44 -10.15 23.51
N ILE A 35 -7.11 -10.28 23.43
CA ILE A 35 -6.27 -9.60 22.42
C ILE A 35 -5.20 -10.53 21.83
N VAL A 36 -5.11 -10.60 20.50
CA VAL A 36 -4.03 -11.33 19.79
C VAL A 36 -3.14 -10.36 19.01
N PHE A 37 -1.85 -10.38 19.30
CA PHE A 37 -0.84 -9.69 18.49
C PHE A 37 -0.32 -10.60 17.40
N PHE A 38 -0.33 -10.05 16.21
CA PHE A 38 -0.06 -10.75 15.00
C PHE A 38 1.18 -10.18 14.29
N VAL A 39 2.16 -11.04 13.99
CA VAL A 39 3.38 -10.67 13.26
C VAL A 39 3.56 -11.58 12.02
N GLY A 40 3.39 -10.98 10.84
CA GLY A 40 3.19 -11.59 9.51
C GLY A 40 4.12 -12.70 8.98
N SER A 41 3.56 -13.57 8.13
CA SER A 41 3.85 -13.63 6.66
C SER A 41 2.80 -14.40 5.82
N SER A 42 3.01 -14.39 4.48
CA SER A 42 2.37 -15.09 3.33
C SER A 42 1.57 -16.36 3.55
N PRO A 43 0.50 -16.61 2.76
CA PRO A 43 -0.25 -17.85 2.88
C PRO A 43 0.64 -18.99 2.39
N LYS A 44 0.87 -19.97 3.26
CA LYS A 44 1.23 -21.34 2.89
C LYS A 44 0.49 -22.31 3.80
N LYS A 45 0.19 -23.48 3.25
CA LYS A 45 -0.79 -24.44 3.74
C LYS A 45 -0.35 -25.22 4.98
N THR A 46 -1.34 -25.69 5.76
CA THR A 46 -1.20 -26.73 6.79
C THR A 46 -1.21 -28.13 6.17
N GLU A 47 -0.69 -29.12 6.90
CA GLU A 47 -0.49 -30.52 6.48
C GLU A 47 -1.79 -31.31 6.22
N SER A 48 -3.00 -30.75 6.42
CA SER A 48 -4.25 -31.51 6.38
C SER A 48 -5.17 -31.27 5.17
N GLY A 49 -4.69 -30.62 4.10
CA GLY A 49 -5.52 -30.45 2.90
C GLY A 49 -6.72 -29.47 3.02
N LEU A 50 -7.08 -28.91 4.17
CA LEU A 50 -8.19 -27.94 4.21
C LEU A 50 -7.81 -26.56 3.63
N ILE A 51 -8.72 -25.93 2.88
CA ILE A 51 -8.71 -24.47 2.66
C ILE A 51 -9.50 -23.85 3.80
N LEU A 52 -8.83 -23.60 4.91
CA LEU A 52 -9.45 -22.80 5.95
C LEU A 52 -9.38 -21.33 5.53
N ASN A 53 -10.53 -20.66 5.60
CA ASN A 53 -10.60 -19.21 5.71
C ASN A 53 -10.26 -18.42 4.44
N ALA A 54 -10.85 -18.80 3.31
CA ALA A 54 -10.98 -17.93 2.16
C ALA A 54 -12.46 -17.66 1.89
N SER A 55 -12.97 -16.45 2.20
CA SER A 55 -14.27 -15.99 1.66
C SER A 55 -14.18 -15.71 0.16
N THR A 56 -12.97 -15.76 -0.41
CA THR A 56 -12.66 -15.49 -1.81
C THR A 56 -11.84 -16.64 -2.38
N VAL A 57 -12.37 -17.38 -3.34
CA VAL A 57 -11.60 -18.33 -4.15
C VAL A 57 -11.19 -17.64 -5.45
N VAL A 58 -9.90 -17.63 -5.77
CA VAL A 58 -9.39 -17.10 -7.03
C VAL A 58 -8.63 -18.21 -7.76
N LEU A 59 -9.18 -18.60 -8.90
CA LEU A 59 -8.71 -19.68 -9.76
C LEU A 59 -8.70 -19.19 -11.22
N THR A 60 -8.11 -18.03 -11.46
CA THR A 60 -8.00 -17.40 -12.78
C THR A 60 -6.88 -18.05 -13.62
N ASP A 61 -7.12 -18.26 -14.93
CA ASP A 61 -6.12 -18.78 -15.89
C ASP A 61 -5.57 -20.18 -15.53
N GLU A 62 -6.46 -21.05 -15.06
CA GLU A 62 -6.13 -22.39 -14.58
C GLU A 62 -6.64 -23.48 -15.54
N ARG A 63 -7.18 -23.11 -16.72
CA ARG A 63 -7.76 -24.01 -17.73
C ARG A 63 -8.88 -24.90 -17.18
N ILE A 64 -9.67 -24.36 -16.27
CA ILE A 64 -10.79 -25.07 -15.65
C ILE A 64 -11.96 -25.11 -16.64
N SER A 65 -12.56 -26.28 -16.87
CA SER A 65 -13.70 -26.43 -17.79
C SER A 65 -14.98 -26.96 -17.15
N HIS A 66 -14.89 -27.54 -15.95
CA HIS A 66 -15.97 -28.23 -15.25
C HIS A 66 -15.70 -28.27 -13.74
N VAL A 67 -16.70 -28.57 -12.91
CA VAL A 67 -16.62 -28.48 -11.44
C VAL A 67 -15.81 -29.62 -10.82
N GLY A 68 -15.90 -30.82 -11.37
CA GLY A 68 -15.30 -32.02 -10.74
C GLY A 68 -16.18 -32.55 -9.62
N ASP A 69 -15.60 -32.92 -8.47
CA ASP A 69 -16.35 -33.47 -7.32
C ASP A 69 -17.10 -32.36 -6.54
N PRO A 70 -18.44 -32.27 -6.67
CA PRO A 70 -19.22 -31.20 -6.04
C PRO A 70 -19.26 -31.34 -4.51
N HIS A 71 -19.14 -32.57 -3.98
CA HIS A 71 -19.13 -32.81 -2.54
C HIS A 71 -17.82 -32.31 -1.92
N ALA A 72 -16.68 -32.60 -2.58
CA ALA A 72 -15.39 -32.07 -2.18
C ALA A 72 -15.34 -30.54 -2.23
N VAL A 73 -15.92 -29.92 -3.26
CA VAL A 73 -16.06 -28.46 -3.36
C VAL A 73 -16.93 -27.91 -2.23
N THR A 74 -18.07 -28.53 -1.96
CA THR A 74 -18.98 -28.11 -0.88
C THR A 74 -18.29 -28.14 0.47
N ILE A 75 -17.57 -29.22 0.80
CA ILE A 75 -16.83 -29.34 2.06
C ILE A 75 -15.69 -28.31 2.15
N SER A 76 -14.96 -28.11 1.06
CA SER A 76 -13.75 -27.28 1.04
C SER A 76 -14.04 -25.78 0.94
N CYS A 77 -15.22 -25.40 0.44
CA CYS A 77 -15.56 -24.03 0.07
C CYS A 77 -16.94 -23.58 0.56
N PHE A 78 -17.52 -24.27 1.56
CA PHE A 78 -18.84 -23.93 2.11
C PHE A 78 -18.99 -22.44 2.48
N HIS A 79 -17.96 -21.84 3.08
CA HIS A 79 -17.93 -20.45 3.57
C HIS A 79 -17.56 -19.39 2.51
N VAL A 80 -17.39 -19.77 1.25
CA VAL A 80 -16.93 -18.86 0.19
C VAL A 80 -18.05 -17.91 -0.22
N GLU A 81 -17.78 -16.60 -0.22
CA GLU A 81 -18.73 -15.57 -0.65
C GLU A 81 -18.39 -14.98 -2.03
N LEU A 82 -17.13 -15.08 -2.46
CA LEU A 82 -16.62 -14.58 -3.74
C LEU A 82 -15.86 -15.68 -4.48
N VAL A 83 -16.20 -15.90 -5.74
CA VAL A 83 -15.47 -16.82 -6.61
C VAL A 83 -15.01 -16.06 -7.86
N ASP A 84 -13.71 -16.03 -8.10
CA ASP A 84 -13.13 -15.57 -9.35
C ASP A 84 -12.53 -16.75 -10.12
N ILE A 85 -13.23 -17.12 -11.19
CA ILE A 85 -12.84 -18.16 -12.14
C ILE A 85 -12.74 -17.55 -13.55
N SER A 86 -12.35 -16.29 -13.63
CA SER A 86 -12.14 -15.62 -14.92
C SER A 86 -11.00 -16.24 -15.74
N SER A 87 -11.01 -16.03 -17.05
CA SER A 87 -9.98 -16.53 -17.98
C SER A 87 -9.79 -18.05 -17.90
N ASN A 88 -10.87 -18.81 -17.83
CA ASN A 88 -10.86 -20.28 -17.85
C ASN A 88 -11.54 -20.82 -19.12
N ALA A 89 -11.82 -22.12 -19.16
CA ALA A 89 -12.41 -22.83 -20.29
C ALA A 89 -13.87 -23.26 -20.02
N PHE A 90 -14.60 -22.59 -19.13
CA PHE A 90 -16.02 -22.88 -18.91
C PHE A 90 -16.84 -22.52 -20.15
N SER A 91 -17.53 -23.51 -20.70
CA SER A 91 -18.39 -23.38 -21.89
C SER A 91 -19.79 -23.96 -21.67
N ASP A 92 -20.12 -24.38 -20.44
CA ASP A 92 -21.42 -24.92 -20.08
C ASP A 92 -21.99 -24.21 -18.84
N TRP A 93 -23.24 -23.74 -18.95
CA TRP A 93 -23.97 -23.10 -17.86
C TRP A 93 -24.42 -24.09 -16.79
N HIS A 94 -24.56 -25.38 -17.11
CA HIS A 94 -24.85 -26.43 -16.12
C HIS A 94 -23.73 -26.55 -15.09
N GLU A 95 -22.48 -26.46 -15.51
CA GLU A 95 -21.31 -26.51 -14.62
C GLU A 95 -21.28 -25.33 -13.66
N ILE A 96 -21.65 -24.13 -14.12
CA ILE A 96 -21.75 -22.95 -13.24
C ILE A 96 -22.90 -23.11 -12.23
N SER A 97 -24.01 -23.71 -12.66
CA SER A 97 -25.08 -24.05 -11.73
C SER A 97 -24.64 -25.04 -10.67
N LEU A 98 -23.94 -26.10 -11.10
CA LEU A 98 -23.43 -27.13 -10.20
C LEU A 98 -22.47 -26.49 -9.19
N LEU A 99 -21.58 -25.62 -9.65
CA LEU A 99 -20.65 -24.88 -8.80
C LEU A 99 -21.38 -24.03 -7.76
N LEU A 100 -22.34 -23.21 -8.18
CA LEU A 100 -23.09 -22.34 -7.28
C LEU A 100 -24.01 -23.13 -6.33
N SER A 101 -24.52 -24.29 -6.74
CA SER A 101 -25.26 -25.20 -5.86
C SER A 101 -24.37 -25.81 -4.76
N SER A 102 -23.09 -26.04 -5.07
CA SER A 102 -22.07 -26.48 -4.10
C SER A 102 -21.54 -25.34 -3.22
N LEU A 103 -21.85 -24.08 -3.55
CA LEU A 103 -21.35 -22.89 -2.87
C LEU A 103 -22.51 -21.99 -2.40
N PRO A 104 -23.29 -22.42 -1.41
CA PRO A 104 -24.57 -21.80 -1.06
C PRO A 104 -24.47 -20.34 -0.57
N HIS A 105 -23.28 -19.91 -0.12
CA HIS A 105 -23.03 -18.58 0.44
C HIS A 105 -22.41 -17.57 -0.55
N VAL A 106 -22.21 -17.96 -1.83
CA VAL A 106 -21.62 -17.07 -2.84
C VAL A 106 -22.54 -15.90 -3.16
N LYS A 107 -22.02 -14.69 -2.97
CA LYS A 107 -22.65 -13.40 -3.28
C LYS A 107 -22.05 -12.76 -4.52
N THR A 108 -20.79 -13.06 -4.84
CA THR A 108 -20.07 -12.46 -5.97
C THR A 108 -19.40 -13.55 -6.80
N ILE A 109 -19.66 -13.55 -8.11
CA ILE A 109 -18.97 -14.46 -9.04
C ILE A 109 -18.41 -13.70 -10.23
N ASN A 110 -17.15 -13.95 -10.53
CA ASN A 110 -16.48 -13.45 -11.72
C ASN A 110 -16.22 -14.58 -12.72
N LEU A 111 -16.94 -14.51 -13.83
CA LEU A 111 -16.98 -15.46 -14.93
C LEU A 111 -16.36 -14.86 -16.22
N SER A 112 -15.73 -13.69 -16.12
CA SER A 112 -15.18 -12.94 -17.26
C SER A 112 -14.20 -13.77 -18.08
N PHE A 113 -14.15 -13.55 -19.39
CA PHE A 113 -13.21 -14.21 -20.31
C PHE A 113 -13.30 -15.75 -20.33
N ASN A 114 -14.52 -16.30 -20.19
CA ASN A 114 -14.80 -17.72 -20.41
C ASN A 114 -15.65 -17.89 -21.69
N PRO A 115 -15.46 -18.98 -22.45
CA PRO A 115 -16.12 -19.21 -23.74
C PRO A 115 -17.58 -19.72 -23.60
N PHE A 116 -18.42 -19.00 -22.88
CA PHE A 116 -19.83 -19.36 -22.72
C PHE A 116 -20.63 -19.20 -24.02
N PRO A 117 -21.53 -20.14 -24.36
CA PRO A 117 -22.40 -20.01 -25.51
C PRO A 117 -23.50 -18.97 -25.23
N SER A 118 -23.90 -18.27 -26.30
CA SER A 118 -25.02 -17.30 -26.27
C SER A 118 -26.38 -17.92 -26.63
N ASP A 119 -26.45 -19.22 -26.92
CA ASP A 119 -27.70 -19.91 -27.30
C ASP A 119 -28.59 -20.16 -26.07
N LEU A 120 -29.82 -19.63 -26.13
CA LEU A 120 -30.81 -19.65 -25.04
C LEU A 120 -31.23 -21.07 -24.64
N HIS A 121 -31.21 -22.03 -25.56
CA HIS A 121 -31.65 -23.41 -25.29
C HIS A 121 -30.71 -24.18 -24.35
N ILE A 122 -29.52 -23.64 -24.09
CA ILE A 122 -28.47 -24.27 -23.28
C ILE A 122 -28.61 -23.90 -21.79
N LEU A 123 -29.45 -22.91 -21.45
CA LEU A 123 -29.72 -22.56 -20.05
C LEU A 123 -30.63 -23.59 -19.38
N PRO A 124 -30.27 -24.12 -18.20
CA PRO A 124 -31.09 -25.14 -17.56
C PRO A 124 -32.36 -24.55 -16.93
N VAL A 125 -33.50 -25.22 -17.13
CA VAL A 125 -34.84 -24.69 -16.81
C VAL A 125 -35.05 -24.48 -15.30
N GLU A 126 -34.54 -25.39 -14.47
CA GLU A 126 -34.75 -25.42 -13.00
C GLU A 126 -33.83 -24.47 -12.21
N LEU A 127 -32.91 -23.75 -12.86
CA LEU A 127 -31.95 -22.89 -12.15
C LEU A 127 -32.57 -21.67 -11.50
N GLN A 128 -32.09 -21.35 -10.28
CA GLN A 128 -32.17 -20.02 -9.66
C GLN A 128 -30.93 -19.75 -8.82
N TRP A 129 -30.42 -18.52 -8.85
CA TRP A 129 -29.27 -18.05 -8.05
C TRP A 129 -29.68 -16.85 -7.17
N PRO A 130 -30.57 -17.06 -6.19
CA PRO A 130 -31.17 -15.97 -5.41
C PRO A 130 -30.18 -15.26 -4.48
N ASN A 131 -29.04 -15.87 -4.14
CA ASN A 131 -28.06 -15.31 -3.21
C ASN A 131 -27.02 -14.41 -3.90
N LEU A 132 -27.02 -14.36 -5.24
CA LEU A 132 -26.02 -13.64 -6.00
C LEU A 132 -26.34 -12.14 -6.07
N ASN A 133 -25.40 -11.33 -5.59
CA ASN A 133 -25.49 -9.86 -5.59
C ASN A 133 -24.67 -9.23 -6.72
N THR A 134 -23.55 -9.86 -7.10
CA THR A 134 -22.62 -9.34 -8.11
C THR A 134 -22.24 -10.40 -9.14
N LEU A 135 -22.39 -10.08 -10.42
CA LEU A 135 -22.06 -10.95 -11.54
C LEU A 135 -21.15 -10.22 -12.53
N CYS A 136 -19.97 -10.79 -12.79
CA CYS A 136 -19.04 -10.27 -13.79
C CYS A 136 -18.90 -11.22 -14.98
N LEU A 137 -19.18 -10.72 -16.17
CA LEU A 137 -19.15 -11.41 -17.47
C LEU A 137 -18.44 -10.55 -18.52
N ASN A 138 -17.31 -9.95 -18.13
CA ASN A 138 -16.56 -9.08 -19.04
C ASN A 138 -15.81 -9.93 -20.08
N GLY A 139 -15.75 -9.50 -21.34
CA GLY A 139 -14.97 -10.17 -22.38
C GLY A 139 -15.38 -11.63 -22.65
N SER A 140 -16.64 -11.97 -22.37
CA SER A 140 -17.21 -13.31 -22.60
C SER A 140 -18.00 -13.38 -23.91
N HIS A 141 -18.18 -12.26 -24.63
CA HIS A 141 -18.93 -12.14 -25.89
C HIS A 141 -20.38 -12.68 -25.80
N ILE A 142 -20.99 -12.59 -24.62
CA ILE A 142 -22.36 -13.06 -24.37
C ILE A 142 -23.36 -12.04 -24.89
N GLY A 143 -24.29 -12.46 -25.75
CA GLY A 143 -25.37 -11.61 -26.27
C GLY A 143 -26.35 -11.11 -25.20
N MET A 144 -26.98 -9.96 -25.42
CA MET A 144 -27.89 -9.35 -24.45
C MET A 144 -29.14 -10.19 -24.13
N GLU A 145 -29.64 -10.98 -25.09
CA GLU A 145 -30.76 -11.90 -24.86
C GLU A 145 -30.42 -12.93 -23.77
N MET A 146 -29.22 -13.51 -23.84
CA MET A 146 -28.71 -14.43 -22.82
C MET A 146 -28.52 -13.72 -21.46
N ILE A 147 -28.03 -12.48 -21.46
CA ILE A 147 -27.92 -11.67 -20.23
C ILE A 147 -29.30 -11.49 -19.58
N VAL A 148 -30.35 -11.19 -20.37
CA VAL A 148 -31.72 -11.05 -19.86
C VAL A 148 -32.22 -12.36 -19.24
N GLU A 149 -31.96 -13.50 -19.87
CA GLU A 149 -32.32 -14.79 -19.29
C GLU A 149 -31.57 -15.08 -17.99
N LEU A 150 -30.27 -14.78 -17.91
CA LEU A 150 -29.49 -14.90 -16.66
C LEU A 150 -30.03 -13.97 -15.54
N LEU A 151 -30.49 -12.77 -15.90
CA LEU A 151 -31.10 -11.83 -14.97
C LEU A 151 -32.44 -12.34 -14.43
N LYS A 152 -33.24 -13.04 -15.23
CA LYS A 152 -34.45 -13.73 -14.74
C LYS A 152 -34.12 -14.79 -13.69
N LYS A 153 -32.90 -15.35 -13.71
CA LYS A 153 -32.41 -16.34 -12.73
C LYS A 153 -31.71 -15.74 -11.51
N THR A 154 -31.43 -14.42 -11.50
CA THR A 154 -30.67 -13.72 -10.45
C THR A 154 -31.47 -12.54 -9.85
N PRO A 155 -32.65 -12.77 -9.24
CA PRO A 155 -33.59 -11.70 -8.90
C PRO A 155 -33.08 -10.65 -7.89
N ASN A 156 -32.04 -10.99 -7.11
CA ASN A 156 -31.45 -10.11 -6.09
C ASN A 156 -30.16 -9.43 -6.55
N LEU A 157 -29.81 -9.53 -7.84
CA LEU A 157 -28.59 -8.95 -8.37
C LEU A 157 -28.59 -7.42 -8.22
N GLU A 158 -27.56 -6.88 -7.59
CA GLU A 158 -27.37 -5.44 -7.42
C GLU A 158 -26.34 -4.87 -8.39
N GLU A 159 -25.38 -5.68 -8.83
CA GLU A 159 -24.26 -5.27 -9.66
C GLU A 159 -23.99 -6.23 -10.83
N LEU A 160 -23.93 -5.68 -12.04
CA LEU A 160 -23.62 -6.40 -13.27
C LEU A 160 -22.45 -5.74 -14.00
N GLN A 161 -21.46 -6.55 -14.38
CA GLN A 161 -20.32 -6.12 -15.19
C GLN A 161 -20.27 -6.91 -16.50
N ILE A 162 -20.40 -6.20 -17.63
CA ILE A 162 -20.45 -6.73 -19.00
C ILE A 162 -19.61 -5.86 -19.95
N CYS A 163 -18.42 -5.48 -19.48
CA CYS A 163 -17.45 -4.71 -20.24
C CYS A 163 -16.79 -5.56 -21.34
N SER A 164 -16.39 -4.95 -22.46
CA SER A 164 -15.63 -5.64 -23.53
C SER A 164 -16.36 -6.83 -24.18
N ASN A 165 -17.68 -6.78 -24.33
CA ASN A 165 -18.49 -7.84 -24.96
C ASN A 165 -18.95 -7.49 -26.39
N ASP A 166 -18.34 -6.46 -26.99
CA ASP A 166 -18.58 -6.00 -28.36
C ASP A 166 -20.01 -5.54 -28.66
N TYR A 167 -20.81 -5.16 -27.65
CA TYR A 167 -22.19 -4.68 -27.88
C TYR A 167 -22.20 -3.44 -28.78
N THR A 168 -22.93 -3.51 -29.89
CA THR A 168 -23.11 -2.40 -30.84
C THR A 168 -24.43 -1.67 -30.61
N GLU A 169 -25.47 -2.40 -30.23
CA GLU A 169 -26.82 -1.90 -29.95
C GLU A 169 -27.51 -2.76 -28.88
N ILE A 170 -28.48 -2.17 -28.18
CA ILE A 170 -29.34 -2.85 -27.20
C ILE A 170 -30.79 -2.73 -27.68
N SER A 171 -31.48 -3.87 -27.84
CA SER A 171 -32.87 -3.90 -28.33
C SER A 171 -33.89 -3.38 -27.29
N SER A 172 -35.03 -2.92 -27.79
CA SER A 172 -36.11 -2.28 -27.03
C SER A 172 -37.11 -3.23 -26.37
N ASP A 173 -37.11 -4.53 -26.72
CA ASP A 173 -38.26 -5.41 -26.49
C ASP A 173 -37.91 -6.75 -25.84
N TYR A 174 -37.30 -6.70 -24.65
CA TYR A 174 -37.01 -7.91 -23.88
C TYR A 174 -38.15 -8.32 -22.93
N GLY A 175 -39.24 -7.54 -22.84
CA GLY A 175 -40.41 -7.85 -22.01
C GLY A 175 -40.12 -8.07 -20.52
N PHE A 176 -38.98 -7.58 -20.02
CA PHE A 176 -38.45 -7.88 -18.70
C PHE A 176 -37.92 -6.61 -18.02
N GLN A 177 -38.03 -6.55 -16.69
CA GLN A 177 -37.47 -5.49 -15.86
C GLN A 177 -36.83 -6.10 -14.61
N HIS A 178 -35.63 -5.65 -14.28
CA HIS A 178 -34.90 -6.08 -13.10
C HIS A 178 -34.97 -4.99 -12.00
N GLY A 179 -35.74 -5.27 -10.96
CA GLY A 179 -36.09 -4.28 -9.93
C GLY A 179 -35.01 -3.98 -8.88
N ASN A 180 -33.91 -4.74 -8.83
CA ASN A 180 -32.88 -4.62 -7.79
C ASN A 180 -31.50 -4.15 -8.29
N LEU A 181 -31.29 -4.06 -9.61
CA LEU A 181 -29.97 -3.73 -10.14
C LEU A 181 -29.68 -2.24 -9.93
N LYS A 182 -28.62 -1.94 -9.18
CA LYS A 182 -28.20 -0.57 -8.84
C LYS A 182 -26.97 -0.12 -9.61
N ARG A 183 -26.09 -1.05 -10.00
CA ARG A 183 -24.79 -0.74 -10.60
C ARG A 183 -24.58 -1.54 -11.87
N LEU A 184 -24.32 -0.84 -12.97
CA LEU A 184 -24.06 -1.44 -14.27
C LEU A 184 -22.76 -0.90 -14.86
N TYR A 185 -21.88 -1.84 -15.23
CA TYR A 185 -20.63 -1.56 -15.91
C TYR A 185 -20.67 -2.18 -17.31
N ILE A 186 -20.63 -1.33 -18.33
CA ILE A 186 -20.71 -1.72 -19.75
C ILE A 186 -19.63 -0.98 -20.57
N SER A 187 -18.46 -0.79 -19.97
CA SER A 187 -17.37 -0.04 -20.59
C SER A 187 -16.67 -0.82 -21.71
N ASN A 188 -16.01 -0.11 -22.61
CA ASN A 188 -15.24 -0.72 -23.71
C ASN A 188 -16.11 -1.62 -24.62
N ASN A 189 -17.30 -1.15 -24.98
CA ASN A 189 -18.15 -1.76 -26.00
C ASN A 189 -18.26 -0.80 -27.20
N ASN A 190 -19.09 -1.14 -28.18
CA ASN A 190 -19.25 -0.39 -29.44
C ASN A 190 -20.58 0.38 -29.50
N LEU A 191 -21.14 0.77 -28.35
CA LEU A 191 -22.41 1.50 -28.30
C LEU A 191 -22.22 2.93 -28.84
N THR A 192 -22.99 3.29 -29.85
CA THR A 192 -22.93 4.62 -30.48
C THR A 192 -24.13 5.52 -30.17
N ASP A 193 -25.27 4.92 -29.81
CA ASP A 193 -26.56 5.60 -29.64
C ASP A 193 -27.00 5.62 -28.17
N TRP A 194 -27.50 6.77 -27.71
CA TRP A 194 -28.05 6.95 -26.37
C TRP A 194 -29.35 6.18 -26.13
N SER A 195 -30.08 5.84 -27.17
CA SER A 195 -31.30 5.03 -27.11
C SER A 195 -31.04 3.67 -26.48
N SER A 196 -29.88 3.06 -26.78
CA SER A 196 -29.43 1.82 -26.13
C SER A 196 -29.30 1.97 -24.61
N ILE A 197 -28.88 3.14 -24.14
CA ILE A 197 -28.75 3.47 -22.71
C ILE A 197 -30.13 3.70 -22.09
N CYS A 198 -31.05 4.35 -22.81
CA CYS A 198 -32.45 4.48 -22.39
C CYS A 198 -33.12 3.10 -22.24
N TYR A 199 -32.86 2.16 -23.15
CA TYR A 199 -33.37 0.79 -23.04
C TYR A 199 -32.78 0.05 -21.84
N LEU A 200 -31.48 0.17 -21.57
CA LEU A 200 -30.87 -0.36 -20.34
C LEU A 200 -31.50 0.26 -19.09
N GLY A 201 -31.81 1.55 -19.10
CA GLY A 201 -32.51 2.22 -18.01
C GLY A 201 -33.92 1.67 -17.75
N ARG A 202 -34.66 1.34 -18.82
CA ARG A 202 -35.97 0.67 -18.72
C ARG A 202 -35.86 -0.77 -18.20
N LEU A 203 -34.79 -1.47 -18.60
CA LEU A 203 -34.48 -2.81 -18.12
C LEU A 203 -34.09 -2.79 -16.64
N PHE A 204 -33.41 -1.74 -16.18
CA PHE A 204 -32.87 -1.59 -14.82
C PHE A 204 -33.50 -0.40 -14.09
N THR A 205 -34.72 -0.59 -13.58
CA THR A 205 -35.56 0.50 -13.06
C THR A 205 -35.02 1.19 -11.80
N ARG A 206 -34.05 0.58 -11.10
CA ARG A 206 -33.37 1.15 -9.91
C ARG A 206 -31.90 1.48 -10.14
N LEU A 207 -31.48 1.68 -11.39
CA LEU A 207 -30.09 1.96 -11.72
C LEU A 207 -29.61 3.29 -11.09
N GLU A 208 -28.61 3.21 -10.21
CA GLU A 208 -28.02 4.35 -9.50
C GLU A 208 -26.65 4.73 -10.05
N THR A 209 -25.86 3.75 -10.51
CA THR A 209 -24.51 3.94 -11.05
C THR A 209 -24.39 3.28 -12.40
N PHE A 210 -24.05 4.08 -13.41
CA PHE A 210 -23.87 3.62 -14.77
C PHE A 210 -22.49 4.00 -15.31
N ILE A 211 -21.67 3.00 -15.62
CA ILE A 211 -20.29 3.15 -16.07
C ILE A 211 -20.18 2.63 -17.50
N ALA A 212 -20.25 3.54 -18.47
CA ALA A 212 -20.25 3.27 -19.91
C ALA A 212 -19.07 3.94 -20.63
N SER A 213 -17.94 4.11 -19.93
CA SER A 213 -16.71 4.65 -20.50
C SER A 213 -16.19 3.81 -21.68
N ASP A 214 -15.40 4.40 -22.56
CA ASP A 214 -14.83 3.71 -23.72
C ASP A 214 -15.92 3.15 -24.68
N ASN A 215 -17.10 3.79 -24.75
CA ASN A 215 -18.08 3.56 -25.82
C ASN A 215 -18.10 4.76 -26.77
N PRO A 216 -18.18 4.56 -28.10
CA PRO A 216 -18.20 5.63 -29.09
C PRO A 216 -19.55 6.36 -29.19
N LEU A 217 -20.17 6.69 -28.05
CA LEU A 217 -21.44 7.41 -27.96
C LEU A 217 -21.31 8.78 -28.64
N LYS A 218 -22.15 9.03 -29.65
CA LYS A 218 -22.10 10.27 -30.45
C LYS A 218 -22.94 11.39 -29.85
N SER A 219 -23.97 11.04 -29.08
CA SER A 219 -24.93 11.98 -28.51
C SER A 219 -25.45 11.45 -27.16
N PHE A 220 -25.99 12.35 -26.33
CA PHE A 220 -26.75 12.03 -25.11
C PHE A 220 -28.25 12.38 -25.26
N ARG A 221 -28.69 12.68 -26.49
CA ARG A 221 -30.07 12.99 -26.84
C ARG A 221 -30.75 11.72 -27.39
N SER A 222 -32.01 11.54 -27.07
CA SER A 222 -32.89 10.51 -27.64
C SER A 222 -34.33 11.04 -27.66
N ASP A 223 -35.19 10.41 -28.47
CA ASP A 223 -36.63 10.67 -28.47
C ASP A 223 -37.31 10.19 -27.16
N ASP A 224 -36.61 9.36 -26.41
CA ASP A 224 -37.04 8.82 -25.13
C ASP A 224 -36.85 9.81 -23.97
N ASP A 225 -37.86 9.92 -23.11
CA ASP A 225 -37.75 10.74 -21.91
C ASP A 225 -36.80 10.10 -20.88
N VAL A 226 -35.58 10.66 -20.79
CA VAL A 226 -34.55 10.22 -19.84
C VAL A 226 -34.98 10.31 -18.37
N THR A 227 -35.99 11.12 -18.04
CA THR A 227 -36.55 11.19 -16.67
C THR A 227 -37.32 9.92 -16.30
N ILE A 228 -37.87 9.23 -17.31
CA ILE A 228 -38.58 7.95 -17.18
C ILE A 228 -37.60 6.80 -17.29
N CYS A 229 -36.63 6.89 -18.20
CA CYS A 229 -35.67 5.81 -18.45
C CYS A 229 -34.63 5.68 -17.33
N LEU A 230 -34.18 6.79 -16.73
CA LEU A 230 -33.09 6.79 -15.73
C LEU A 230 -33.45 7.63 -14.47
N PRO A 231 -34.55 7.29 -13.76
CA PRO A 231 -35.09 8.12 -12.69
C PRO A 231 -34.22 8.17 -11.42
N TYR A 232 -33.40 7.13 -11.18
CA TYR A 232 -32.58 6.97 -9.97
C TYR A 232 -31.08 7.18 -10.21
N LEU A 233 -30.67 7.58 -11.41
CA LEU A 233 -29.25 7.65 -11.77
C LEU A 233 -28.53 8.77 -11.01
N HIS A 234 -27.61 8.39 -10.11
CA HIS A 234 -26.79 9.30 -9.31
C HIS A 234 -25.40 9.52 -9.89
N THR A 235 -24.80 8.46 -10.44
CA THR A 235 -23.43 8.45 -10.96
C THR A 235 -23.39 7.99 -12.40
N LEU A 236 -22.86 8.84 -13.28
CA LEU A 236 -22.64 8.54 -14.69
C LEU A 236 -21.15 8.67 -15.03
N SER A 237 -20.57 7.63 -15.62
CA SER A 237 -19.22 7.68 -16.18
C SER A 237 -19.25 7.37 -17.66
N VAL A 238 -18.82 8.35 -18.45
CA VAL A 238 -18.84 8.36 -19.93
C VAL A 238 -17.51 8.94 -20.42
N ASP A 239 -16.40 8.37 -19.96
CA ASP A 239 -15.08 8.75 -20.45
C ASP A 239 -14.88 8.27 -21.90
N LYS A 240 -14.20 9.07 -22.72
CA LYS A 240 -13.84 8.79 -24.12
C LYS A 240 -15.03 8.53 -25.06
N VAL A 241 -16.13 9.24 -24.84
CA VAL A 241 -17.24 9.32 -25.79
C VAL A 241 -16.90 10.19 -27.01
N GLN A 242 -17.73 10.14 -28.05
CA GLN A 242 -17.59 10.91 -29.30
C GLN A 242 -18.53 12.13 -29.37
N VAL A 243 -19.02 12.61 -28.22
CA VAL A 243 -19.89 13.78 -28.13
C VAL A 243 -19.15 15.07 -28.49
N SER A 244 -19.69 15.83 -29.45
CA SER A 244 -19.10 17.05 -30.00
C SER A 244 -19.83 18.35 -29.65
N GLU A 245 -21.06 18.28 -29.12
CA GLU A 245 -21.92 19.47 -28.90
C GLU A 245 -22.26 19.66 -27.41
N TRP A 246 -22.44 20.93 -27.00
CA TRP A 246 -22.85 21.27 -25.63
C TRP A 246 -24.32 20.92 -25.35
N ASP A 247 -25.17 20.85 -26.39
CA ASP A 247 -26.57 20.41 -26.26
C ASP A 247 -26.70 19.00 -25.67
N ASP A 248 -25.72 18.14 -25.91
CA ASP A 248 -25.66 16.81 -25.30
C ASP A 248 -25.39 16.90 -23.78
N ILE A 249 -24.55 17.84 -23.33
CA ILE A 249 -24.36 18.09 -21.90
C ILE A 249 -25.63 18.65 -21.27
N ILE A 250 -26.34 19.54 -21.99
CA ILE A 250 -27.63 20.06 -21.57
C ILE A 250 -28.66 18.93 -21.43
N ALA A 251 -28.66 17.94 -22.34
CA ALA A 251 -29.55 16.78 -22.24
C ALA A 251 -29.36 16.01 -20.92
N LEU A 252 -28.12 15.87 -20.44
CA LEU A 252 -27.82 15.24 -19.14
C LEU A 252 -28.37 16.03 -17.93
N THR A 253 -28.61 17.33 -18.06
CA THR A 253 -29.21 18.14 -16.98
C THR A 253 -30.67 17.76 -16.69
N LYS A 254 -31.33 17.06 -17.62
CA LYS A 254 -32.69 16.54 -17.44
C LYS A 254 -32.73 15.36 -16.46
N LEU A 255 -31.60 14.70 -16.19
CA LEU A 255 -31.53 13.59 -15.24
C LEU A 255 -31.79 14.11 -13.80
N PRO A 256 -32.84 13.62 -13.11
CA PRO A 256 -33.34 14.27 -11.90
C PRO A 256 -32.43 14.14 -10.68
N ARG A 257 -31.62 13.07 -10.61
CA ARG A 257 -30.79 12.73 -9.43
C ARG A 257 -29.29 12.67 -9.70
N LEU A 258 -28.85 13.13 -10.88
CA LEU A 258 -27.44 13.04 -11.27
C LEU A 258 -26.59 14.01 -10.44
N ILE A 259 -25.73 13.45 -9.58
CA ILE A 259 -24.85 14.19 -8.67
C ILE A 259 -23.36 13.96 -8.98
N ALA A 260 -23.00 12.87 -9.67
CA ALA A 260 -21.64 12.55 -10.02
C ALA A 260 -21.49 12.27 -11.52
N LEU A 261 -20.60 13.00 -12.18
CA LEU A 261 -20.32 12.86 -13.61
C LEU A 261 -18.83 12.69 -13.83
N ARG A 262 -18.46 11.68 -14.62
CA ARG A 262 -17.10 11.49 -15.13
C ARG A 262 -17.14 11.56 -16.64
N ILE A 263 -16.48 12.58 -17.18
CA ILE A 263 -16.39 12.83 -18.62
C ILE A 263 -15.01 13.41 -18.95
N HIS A 264 -14.17 12.56 -19.54
CA HIS A 264 -12.87 12.90 -20.07
C HIS A 264 -12.82 12.58 -21.56
N MET A 265 -11.98 13.31 -22.30
CA MET A 265 -11.66 13.00 -23.70
C MET A 265 -12.85 13.06 -24.69
N ALA A 266 -13.96 13.71 -24.33
CA ALA A 266 -15.02 14.05 -25.28
C ALA A 266 -14.53 15.12 -26.29
N PRO A 267 -14.79 14.98 -27.61
CA PRO A 267 -14.44 15.98 -28.62
C PRO A 267 -14.82 17.42 -28.27
N LEU A 268 -16.00 17.64 -27.68
CA LEU A 268 -16.47 18.97 -27.27
C LEU A 268 -15.54 19.69 -26.27
N LEU A 269 -14.76 18.93 -25.48
CA LEU A 269 -13.87 19.48 -24.45
C LEU A 269 -12.47 19.81 -24.99
N LYS A 270 -12.10 19.32 -26.18
CA LYS A 270 -10.77 19.52 -26.77
C LYS A 270 -10.37 21.00 -26.92
N PRO A 271 -11.26 21.92 -27.35
CA PRO A 271 -10.89 23.32 -27.56
C PRO A 271 -10.51 24.09 -26.27
N TYR A 272 -10.91 23.60 -25.10
CA TYR A 272 -10.82 24.33 -23.83
C TYR A 272 -9.61 23.88 -22.99
N GLN A 273 -9.05 24.77 -22.18
CA GLN A 273 -8.04 24.42 -21.16
C GLN A 273 -8.66 23.66 -19.98
N LYS A 274 -7.82 23.02 -19.13
CA LYS A 274 -8.30 22.20 -18.00
C LYS A 274 -9.25 22.97 -17.07
N ASP A 275 -8.88 24.19 -16.72
CA ASP A 275 -9.69 25.05 -15.84
C ASP A 275 -11.00 25.48 -16.51
N GLU A 276 -10.97 25.71 -17.83
CA GLU A 276 -12.14 26.07 -18.63
C GLU A 276 -13.13 24.92 -18.74
N ARG A 277 -12.64 23.71 -19.06
CA ARG A 277 -13.46 22.50 -19.06
C ARG A 277 -14.21 22.33 -17.75
N PHE A 278 -13.51 22.55 -16.63
CA PHE A 278 -14.08 22.40 -15.29
C PHE A 278 -15.21 23.39 -15.04
N PHE A 279 -14.99 24.70 -15.23
CA PHE A 279 -16.05 25.67 -14.95
C PHE A 279 -17.19 25.65 -15.99
N LEU A 280 -16.91 25.28 -17.25
CA LEU A 280 -17.93 25.15 -18.28
C LEU A 280 -18.88 23.98 -17.98
N LEU A 281 -18.34 22.80 -17.69
CA LEU A 281 -19.13 21.63 -17.28
C LEU A 281 -19.94 21.93 -16.02
N LEU A 282 -19.32 22.57 -15.02
CA LEU A 282 -20.00 22.89 -13.77
C LEU A 282 -21.09 23.96 -13.94
N GLY A 283 -20.90 24.90 -14.86
CA GLY A 283 -21.86 25.95 -15.17
C GLY A 283 -23.15 25.39 -15.76
N TYR A 284 -23.06 24.44 -16.70
CA TYR A 284 -24.21 23.72 -17.24
C TYR A 284 -24.84 22.75 -16.21
N MET A 285 -24.03 22.02 -15.43
CA MET A 285 -24.51 20.98 -14.51
C MET A 285 -24.82 21.52 -13.10
N LYS A 286 -26.06 21.99 -12.90
CA LYS A 286 -26.53 22.67 -11.68
C LYS A 286 -26.39 21.87 -10.36
N HIS A 287 -26.64 20.57 -10.37
CA HIS A 287 -26.79 19.74 -9.15
C HIS A 287 -25.58 18.86 -8.84
N LEU A 288 -24.50 19.00 -9.61
CA LEU A 288 -23.35 18.12 -9.51
C LEU A 288 -22.55 18.37 -8.22
N THR A 289 -22.28 17.32 -7.45
CA THR A 289 -21.45 17.34 -6.24
C THR A 289 -20.09 16.68 -6.46
N LYS A 290 -19.95 15.83 -7.49
CA LYS A 290 -18.68 15.25 -7.91
C LYS A 290 -18.49 15.38 -9.43
N LEU A 291 -17.37 15.95 -9.85
CA LEU A 291 -16.97 16.01 -11.27
C LEU A 291 -15.61 15.36 -11.43
N ASN A 292 -15.49 14.39 -12.34
CA ASN A 292 -14.24 13.74 -12.69
C ASN A 292 -13.49 13.11 -11.48
N GLY A 293 -14.24 12.68 -10.47
CA GLY A 293 -13.71 12.06 -9.24
C GLY A 293 -13.38 13.05 -8.12
N SER A 294 -13.46 14.36 -8.37
CA SER A 294 -13.26 15.40 -7.36
C SER A 294 -14.59 15.85 -6.75
N VAL A 295 -14.62 16.03 -5.43
CA VAL A 295 -15.75 16.65 -4.73
C VAL A 295 -15.76 18.15 -5.01
N ILE A 296 -16.93 18.70 -5.31
CA ILE A 296 -17.13 20.12 -5.59
C ILE A 296 -17.57 20.82 -4.31
N THR A 297 -16.76 21.78 -3.85
CA THR A 297 -17.12 22.64 -2.72
C THR A 297 -18.09 23.76 -3.14
N ALA A 298 -18.81 24.34 -2.17
CA ALA A 298 -19.71 25.47 -2.43
C ALA A 298 -18.97 26.67 -3.06
N ASN A 299 -17.76 26.96 -2.57
CA ASN A 299 -16.92 28.05 -3.09
C ASN A 299 -16.44 27.79 -4.53
N GLU A 300 -16.06 26.56 -4.87
CA GLU A 300 -15.68 26.19 -6.24
C GLU A 300 -16.86 26.30 -7.20
N ARG A 301 -18.07 25.94 -6.75
CA ARG A 301 -19.29 26.09 -7.54
C ARG A 301 -19.61 27.55 -7.83
N GLU A 302 -19.64 28.38 -6.79
CA GLU A 302 -19.88 29.81 -6.93
C GLU A 302 -18.83 30.47 -7.82
N THR A 303 -17.54 30.15 -7.62
CA THR A 303 -16.44 30.67 -8.44
C THR A 303 -16.58 30.26 -9.90
N SER A 304 -16.93 29.00 -10.16
CA SER A 304 -17.10 28.48 -11.52
C SER A 304 -18.31 29.08 -12.24
N GLU A 305 -19.45 29.24 -11.55
CA GLU A 305 -20.65 29.91 -12.08
C GLU A 305 -20.33 31.37 -12.48
N ARG A 306 -19.58 32.10 -11.64
CA ARG A 306 -19.12 33.46 -11.97
C ARG A 306 -18.16 33.49 -13.17
N ARG A 307 -17.27 32.50 -13.29
CA ARG A 307 -16.38 32.35 -14.44
C ARG A 307 -17.15 32.02 -15.72
N PHE A 308 -18.20 31.20 -15.63
CA PHE A 308 -19.10 30.87 -16.72
C PHE A 308 -19.79 32.12 -17.28
N ILE A 309 -20.34 32.98 -16.39
CA ILE A 309 -20.94 34.27 -16.79
C ILE A 309 -19.89 35.12 -17.52
N ARG A 310 -18.70 35.28 -16.95
CA ARG A 310 -17.65 36.10 -17.58
C ARG A 310 -17.23 35.55 -18.95
N PHE A 311 -17.15 34.23 -19.09
CA PHE A 311 -16.80 33.57 -20.35
C PHE A 311 -17.81 33.90 -21.46
N TYR A 312 -19.11 33.68 -21.23
CA TYR A 312 -20.15 33.96 -22.22
C TYR A 312 -20.50 35.45 -22.36
N SER A 313 -20.13 36.30 -21.39
CA SER A 313 -20.35 37.76 -21.51
C SER A 313 -19.64 38.39 -22.70
N GLN A 314 -18.53 37.77 -23.14
CA GLN A 314 -17.70 38.22 -24.26
C GLN A 314 -18.04 37.51 -25.58
N GLN A 315 -19.03 36.60 -25.58
CA GLN A 315 -19.44 35.85 -26.76
C GLN A 315 -20.80 36.34 -27.26
N ASP A 316 -21.01 36.30 -28.58
CA ASP A 316 -22.29 36.68 -29.17
C ASP A 316 -23.38 35.64 -28.87
N ASP A 317 -23.03 34.35 -28.96
CA ASP A 317 -23.92 33.23 -28.64
C ASP A 317 -23.89 32.91 -27.13
N LYS A 318 -25.02 33.13 -26.45
CA LYS A 318 -25.14 32.98 -24.99
C LYS A 318 -26.17 31.89 -24.66
N PRO A 319 -25.78 30.81 -23.96
CA PRO A 319 -26.70 29.73 -23.60
C PRO A 319 -27.75 30.22 -22.59
N GLN A 320 -28.93 29.59 -22.54
CA GLN A 320 -30.00 29.88 -21.56
C GLN A 320 -29.46 30.00 -20.12
N ARG A 321 -28.52 29.10 -19.78
CA ARG A 321 -27.87 29.03 -18.46
C ARG A 321 -27.10 30.30 -18.09
N TYR A 322 -26.60 31.05 -19.05
CA TYR A 322 -25.97 32.35 -18.81
C TYR A 322 -26.96 33.32 -18.15
N PHE A 323 -28.17 33.44 -18.71
CA PHE A 323 -29.19 34.37 -18.22
C PHE A 323 -29.64 34.01 -16.80
N GLU A 324 -29.87 32.72 -16.52
CA GLU A 324 -30.18 32.22 -15.17
C GLU A 324 -29.10 32.56 -14.14
N LEU A 325 -27.82 32.38 -14.52
CA LEU A 325 -26.70 32.68 -13.64
C LEU A 325 -26.51 34.18 -13.45
N THR A 326 -26.80 35.02 -14.45
CA THR A 326 -26.78 36.49 -14.29
C THR A 326 -27.89 37.00 -13.38
N GLU A 327 -29.06 36.36 -13.36
CA GLU A 327 -30.11 36.68 -12.37
C GLU A 327 -29.66 36.31 -10.96
N LYS A 328 -28.98 35.17 -10.80
CA LYS A 328 -28.48 34.70 -9.50
C LYS A 328 -27.30 35.51 -8.96
N HIS A 329 -26.31 35.81 -9.79
CA HIS A 329 -25.02 36.42 -9.37
C HIS A 329 -24.91 37.92 -9.70
N GLY A 330 -25.88 38.48 -10.42
CA GLY A 330 -25.86 39.85 -10.93
C GLY A 330 -24.95 40.02 -12.15
N ASN A 331 -24.97 41.24 -12.72
CA ASN A 331 -24.09 41.63 -13.81
C ASN A 331 -22.66 41.84 -13.30
N LEU A 332 -21.83 40.81 -13.48
CA LEU A 332 -20.43 40.86 -13.10
C LEU A 332 -19.67 41.76 -14.08
N LYS A 333 -18.97 42.77 -13.54
CA LYS A 333 -18.04 43.56 -14.35
C LYS A 333 -16.99 42.62 -14.98
N PRO A 334 -16.56 42.88 -16.23
CA PRO A 334 -15.35 42.29 -16.77
C PRO A 334 -14.25 42.52 -15.73
N LEU A 335 -13.49 41.47 -15.42
CA LEU A 335 -12.32 41.67 -14.57
C LEU A 335 -11.40 42.65 -15.30
N VAL A 336 -11.10 43.78 -14.66
CA VAL A 336 -9.97 44.61 -15.10
C VAL A 336 -8.77 43.68 -15.08
N ASP A 337 -8.10 43.52 -16.22
CA ASP A 337 -6.88 42.73 -16.32
C ASP A 337 -5.74 43.51 -15.63
N ILE A 338 -5.84 43.63 -14.30
CA ILE A 338 -4.75 44.06 -13.46
C ILE A 338 -3.77 42.90 -13.47
N LYS A 339 -2.83 42.94 -14.41
CA LYS A 339 -1.68 42.04 -14.47
C LYS A 339 -0.76 42.29 -13.28
N ILE A 340 -1.22 41.93 -12.08
CA ILE A 340 -0.35 41.50 -10.98
C ILE A 340 -0.37 39.98 -11.04
N ARG A 341 0.25 39.44 -12.09
CA ARG A 341 0.55 38.01 -12.22
C ARG A 341 1.91 37.92 -12.89
N ALA A 342 2.85 37.24 -12.24
CA ALA A 342 4.03 36.76 -12.94
C ALA A 342 3.57 36.00 -14.20
N PRO A 343 4.24 36.19 -15.34
CA PRO A 343 3.84 35.58 -16.60
C PRO A 343 3.76 34.06 -16.44
N TYR A 344 2.62 33.48 -16.81
CA TYR A 344 2.38 32.03 -16.78
C TYR A 344 2.65 31.37 -18.14
N LEU A 345 2.88 32.18 -19.18
CA LEU A 345 3.42 31.77 -20.46
C LEU A 345 4.88 32.21 -20.48
N ILE A 346 5.78 31.26 -20.70
CA ILE A 346 7.22 31.53 -20.81
C ILE A 346 7.77 30.96 -22.11
N ASN A 347 8.74 31.65 -22.70
CA ASN A 347 9.47 31.19 -23.88
C ASN A 347 10.63 30.30 -23.47
N VAL A 348 10.64 29.05 -23.92
CA VAL A 348 11.61 28.03 -23.49
C VAL A 348 12.17 27.27 -24.69
N ARG A 349 13.37 26.71 -24.53
CA ARG A 349 14.05 25.89 -25.54
C ARG A 349 13.84 24.40 -25.29
N LEU A 350 13.11 23.73 -26.16
CA LEU A 350 12.95 22.27 -26.13
C LEU A 350 14.08 21.61 -26.93
N VAL A 351 14.90 20.78 -26.27
CA VAL A 351 16.04 20.09 -26.87
C VAL A 351 15.77 18.59 -26.94
N HIS A 352 15.73 18.04 -28.16
CA HIS A 352 15.57 16.59 -28.40
C HIS A 352 16.49 16.14 -29.54
N ASN A 353 17.30 15.10 -29.34
CA ASN A 353 18.26 14.58 -30.35
C ASN A 353 19.16 15.66 -30.99
N GLN A 354 19.68 16.61 -30.19
CA GLN A 354 20.45 17.78 -30.64
C GLN A 354 19.70 18.81 -31.50
N ILE A 355 18.39 18.65 -31.69
CA ILE A 355 17.52 19.64 -32.33
C ILE A 355 16.86 20.49 -31.25
N THR A 356 16.91 21.82 -31.42
CA THR A 356 16.34 22.79 -30.48
C THR A 356 15.13 23.47 -31.09
N HIS A 357 14.04 23.58 -30.32
CA HIS A 357 12.82 24.29 -30.69
C HIS A 357 12.47 25.33 -29.63
N ASP A 358 12.39 26.60 -30.03
CA ASP A 358 11.84 27.66 -29.19
C ASP A 358 10.31 27.57 -29.16
N LYS A 359 9.74 27.48 -27.96
CA LYS A 359 8.29 27.35 -27.76
C LYS A 359 7.84 28.14 -26.55
N GLU A 360 6.69 28.78 -26.67
CA GLU A 360 5.97 29.35 -25.53
C GLU A 360 5.20 28.23 -24.82
N ILE A 361 5.40 28.07 -23.52
CA ILE A 361 4.75 27.03 -22.70
C ILE A 361 3.97 27.64 -21.53
N ASP A 362 2.81 27.07 -21.23
CA ASP A 362 2.03 27.43 -20.03
C ASP A 362 2.56 26.67 -18.81
N VAL A 363 3.06 27.38 -17.80
CA VAL A 363 3.61 26.78 -16.57
C VAL A 363 2.52 26.36 -15.56
N ARG A 364 1.24 26.61 -15.84
CA ARG A 364 0.12 26.10 -15.00
C ARG A 364 -0.26 24.66 -15.32
N GLN A 365 0.29 24.08 -16.39
CA GLN A 365 0.06 22.67 -16.70
C GLN A 365 0.84 21.75 -15.74
N THR A 366 0.36 20.52 -15.55
CA THR A 366 1.11 19.49 -14.83
C THR A 366 2.21 18.91 -15.69
N VAL A 367 3.23 18.33 -15.06
CA VAL A 367 4.29 17.57 -15.75
C VAL A 367 3.70 16.49 -16.67
N GLN A 368 2.60 15.83 -16.28
CA GLN A 368 1.92 14.84 -17.12
C GLN A 368 1.29 15.45 -18.38
N GLN A 369 0.72 16.65 -18.27
CA GLN A 369 0.15 17.37 -19.41
C GLN A 369 1.26 17.83 -20.37
N PHE A 370 2.38 18.30 -19.82
CA PHE A 370 3.55 18.67 -20.61
C PHE A 370 4.18 17.46 -21.32
N LYS A 371 4.23 16.28 -20.68
CA LYS A 371 4.61 15.02 -21.35
C LYS A 371 3.68 14.66 -22.51
N LYS A 372 2.38 14.93 -22.41
CA LYS A 372 1.43 14.74 -23.52
C LYS A 372 1.69 15.69 -24.67
N TYR A 373 1.95 16.97 -24.39
CA TYR A 373 2.36 17.93 -25.39
C TYR A 373 3.64 17.48 -26.14
N LEU A 374 4.64 16.97 -25.41
CA LEU A 374 5.88 16.45 -26.01
C LEU A 374 5.67 15.14 -26.77
N HIS A 375 4.74 14.28 -26.34
CA HIS A 375 4.34 13.08 -27.09
C HIS A 375 3.75 13.44 -28.46
N GLU A 376 2.87 14.43 -28.49
CA GLU A 376 2.26 14.92 -29.73
C GLU A 376 3.30 15.58 -30.64
N MET A 377 4.25 16.35 -30.07
CA MET A 377 5.27 17.07 -30.82
C MET A 377 6.40 16.18 -31.36
N PHE A 378 6.87 15.20 -30.58
CA PHE A 378 8.03 14.37 -30.92
C PHE A 378 7.69 12.89 -31.22
N HIS A 379 6.41 12.52 -31.17
CA HIS A 379 5.91 11.15 -31.39
C HIS A 379 6.53 10.07 -30.48
N ILE A 380 6.95 10.46 -29.28
CA ILE A 380 7.58 9.55 -28.29
C ILE A 380 6.49 8.99 -27.37
N PRO A 381 6.36 7.67 -27.16
CA PRO A 381 5.35 7.12 -26.23
C PRO A 381 5.45 7.72 -24.82
N LEU A 382 4.31 8.07 -24.19
CA LEU A 382 4.26 8.71 -22.87
C LEU A 382 5.04 7.98 -21.77
N THR A 383 5.03 6.64 -21.80
CA THR A 383 5.78 5.76 -20.88
C THR A 383 7.29 5.85 -21.07
N ARG A 384 7.72 6.38 -22.22
CA ARG A 384 9.11 6.56 -22.61
C ARG A 384 9.60 8.01 -22.55
N ILE A 385 8.73 9.02 -22.37
CA ILE A 385 9.18 10.41 -22.27
C ILE A 385 9.81 10.72 -20.90
N ARG A 386 11.08 11.15 -20.92
CA ARG A 386 11.77 11.82 -19.82
C ARG A 386 12.00 13.28 -20.19
N ILE A 387 11.80 14.18 -19.22
CA ILE A 387 11.96 15.62 -19.41
C ILE A 387 12.88 16.13 -18.32
N PHE A 388 13.92 16.86 -18.71
CA PHE A 388 14.82 17.55 -17.80
C PHE A 388 14.69 19.05 -18.01
N TYR A 389 14.28 19.76 -16.98
CA TYR A 389 14.24 21.22 -16.95
C TYR A 389 15.61 21.78 -16.58
N ILE A 390 16.03 22.84 -17.25
CA ILE A 390 17.30 23.55 -17.04
C ILE A 390 16.98 25.03 -16.93
N ASP A 391 17.23 25.61 -15.77
CA ASP A 391 17.31 27.05 -15.58
C ASP A 391 18.56 27.56 -16.30
N ASP A 392 18.40 28.36 -17.36
CA ASP A 392 19.51 28.78 -18.23
C ASP A 392 20.51 29.68 -17.49
N VAL A 393 20.03 30.48 -16.54
CA VAL A 393 20.87 31.40 -15.75
C VAL A 393 21.65 30.63 -14.69
N ALA A 394 20.96 29.78 -13.91
CA ALA A 394 21.60 28.99 -12.86
C ALA A 394 22.55 27.93 -13.43
N PHE A 395 22.25 27.38 -14.61
CA PHE A 395 23.10 26.42 -15.31
C PHE A 395 24.37 27.10 -15.88
N ASN A 396 24.26 28.26 -16.52
CA ASN A 396 25.41 29.01 -17.04
C ASN A 396 26.31 29.57 -15.92
N MET A 397 25.77 29.81 -14.72
CA MET A 397 26.55 30.18 -13.53
C MET A 397 27.07 28.99 -12.71
N GLY A 398 26.76 27.75 -13.10
CA GLY A 398 27.24 26.53 -12.43
C GLY A 398 26.60 26.24 -11.07
N ILE A 399 25.42 26.80 -10.77
CA ILE A 399 24.77 26.77 -9.46
C ILE A 399 23.86 25.53 -9.30
N CYS A 400 23.16 25.10 -10.36
CA CYS A 400 22.33 23.89 -10.33
C CYS A 400 22.36 23.11 -11.65
N GLY A 401 22.08 21.80 -11.59
CA GLY A 401 22.03 20.93 -12.75
C GLY A 401 20.60 20.70 -13.29
N PRO A 402 20.45 19.96 -14.41
CA PRO A 402 19.15 19.65 -15.01
C PRO A 402 18.24 18.87 -14.04
N GLU A 403 17.06 19.39 -13.75
CA GLU A 403 16.07 18.78 -12.87
C GLU A 403 15.07 17.92 -13.68
N GLU A 404 15.00 16.62 -13.40
CA GLU A 404 14.03 15.75 -14.08
C GLU A 404 12.62 15.96 -13.52
N LEU A 405 11.65 16.22 -14.40
CA LEU A 405 10.24 16.35 -14.06
C LEU A 405 9.62 14.96 -13.81
N LYS A 406 9.84 14.42 -12.59
CA LYS A 406 9.48 13.04 -12.21
C LYS A 406 8.05 12.87 -11.70
N TYR A 407 7.47 13.91 -11.09
CA TYR A 407 6.16 13.82 -10.41
C TYR A 407 5.04 14.25 -11.35
N PRO A 408 4.21 13.32 -11.88
CA PRO A 408 3.27 13.62 -12.97
C PRO A 408 2.20 14.66 -12.59
N GLN A 409 1.82 14.71 -11.30
CA GLN A 409 0.80 15.62 -10.78
C GLN A 409 1.35 16.98 -10.34
N ARG A 410 2.67 17.17 -10.31
CA ARG A 410 3.29 18.46 -9.94
C ARG A 410 3.10 19.47 -11.08
N LEU A 411 2.84 20.72 -10.72
CA LEU A 411 2.61 21.84 -11.66
C LEU A 411 3.94 22.48 -12.08
N LEU A 412 4.11 22.86 -13.35
CA LEU A 412 5.38 23.37 -13.87
C LEU A 412 5.84 24.67 -13.19
N HIS A 413 4.93 25.56 -12.79
CA HIS A 413 5.31 26.81 -12.12
C HIS A 413 5.93 26.59 -10.73
N THR A 414 5.75 25.42 -10.12
CA THR A 414 6.39 25.07 -8.83
C THR A 414 7.90 24.80 -8.95
N TYR A 415 8.45 24.93 -10.15
CA TYR A 415 9.88 24.84 -10.46
C TYR A 415 10.51 26.22 -10.72
N ASN A 416 9.76 27.33 -10.52
CA ASN A 416 10.23 28.71 -10.71
C ASN A 416 10.87 28.92 -12.10
N MET A 417 10.11 28.61 -13.15
CA MET A 417 10.58 28.67 -14.54
C MET A 417 10.46 30.10 -15.11
N HIS A 418 11.44 30.49 -15.92
CA HIS A 418 11.58 31.82 -16.52
C HIS A 418 11.77 31.76 -18.04
N ASP A 419 11.64 32.91 -18.70
CA ASP A 419 11.93 33.05 -20.13
C ASP A 419 13.42 32.76 -20.43
N GLY A 420 13.67 31.90 -21.42
CA GLY A 420 15.00 31.49 -21.88
C GLY A 420 15.46 30.12 -21.40
N ASP A 421 14.75 29.55 -20.42
CA ASP A 421 15.04 28.24 -19.83
C ASP A 421 14.84 27.08 -20.82
N GLN A 422 15.44 25.92 -20.53
CA GLN A 422 15.49 24.80 -21.47
C GLN A 422 14.82 23.53 -20.92
N PHE A 423 14.23 22.73 -21.81
CA PHE A 423 13.77 21.38 -21.50
C PHE A 423 14.42 20.36 -22.43
N HIS A 424 15.15 19.42 -21.85
CA HIS A 424 15.79 18.34 -22.59
C HIS A 424 14.91 17.10 -22.53
N ILE A 425 14.52 16.58 -23.71
CA ILE A 425 13.63 15.43 -23.86
C ILE A 425 14.42 14.19 -24.24
N ASP A 426 14.25 13.12 -23.44
CA ASP A 426 14.95 11.84 -23.60
C ASP A 426 13.98 10.65 -23.64
N ILE A 427 14.38 9.54 -24.28
CA ILE A 427 13.54 8.35 -24.53
C ILE A 427 13.98 7.18 -23.64
N LYS A 428 13.07 6.69 -22.79
CA LYS A 428 13.25 5.50 -21.95
C LYS A 428 13.36 4.25 -22.83
N GLN A 429 14.41 3.46 -22.64
CA GLN A 429 14.56 2.15 -23.28
C GLN A 429 13.83 1.06 -22.47
N ASP A 430 13.27 0.03 -23.13
CA ASP A 430 12.56 -1.07 -22.47
C ASP A 430 13.54 -2.10 -21.87
N PRO A 431 13.25 -2.67 -20.68
CA PRO A 431 13.93 -3.86 -20.18
C PRO A 431 13.32 -5.15 -20.78
N PRO A 432 14.11 -6.24 -20.93
CA PRO A 432 13.62 -7.51 -21.45
C PRO A 432 12.67 -8.23 -20.48
N LYS A 433 11.67 -8.95 -21.03
CA LYS A 433 10.70 -9.77 -20.28
C LYS A 433 11.36 -11.03 -19.71
N PRO A 434 11.17 -11.38 -18.42
CA PRO A 434 11.60 -12.67 -17.88
C PRO A 434 10.52 -13.74 -18.04
N GLN A 435 10.94 -14.90 -18.52
CA GLN A 435 10.20 -16.17 -18.48
C GLN A 435 10.31 -16.76 -17.07
N TYR A 436 9.21 -17.34 -16.56
CA TYR A 436 9.17 -18.00 -15.26
C TYR A 436 9.77 -19.41 -15.36
N SER A 437 10.71 -19.72 -14.46
CA SER A 437 11.09 -21.09 -14.12
C SER A 437 10.93 -21.32 -12.60
N SER A 438 10.62 -22.56 -12.28
CA SER A 438 10.15 -23.09 -11.01
C SER A 438 11.22 -23.31 -9.94
N ARG A 439 10.82 -23.01 -8.70
CA ARG A 439 11.13 -23.65 -7.39
C ARG A 439 12.58 -23.76 -6.83
N LEU A 440 12.60 -23.53 -5.51
CA LEU A 440 13.49 -23.96 -4.41
C LEU A 440 14.80 -23.18 -4.13
N ALA A 441 14.80 -22.40 -3.04
CA ALA A 441 15.81 -22.42 -1.97
C ALA A 441 15.42 -21.54 -0.75
N ASP A 442 15.21 -22.24 0.36
CA ASP A 442 15.41 -22.00 1.81
C ASP A 442 15.54 -20.62 2.51
N THR A 443 14.96 -20.62 3.73
CA THR A 443 15.07 -19.73 4.91
C THR A 443 14.35 -18.39 4.94
N SER A 444 13.06 -18.40 5.31
CA SER A 444 12.30 -17.21 5.74
C SER A 444 11.89 -17.36 7.21
N ARG A 445 12.62 -16.75 8.15
CA ARG A 445 12.25 -16.75 9.60
C ARG A 445 11.76 -15.34 9.99
N ASN A 446 10.44 -15.12 10.07
CA ASN A 446 9.79 -13.85 10.53
C ASN A 446 9.45 -13.91 12.03
N ARG A 447 9.33 -12.79 12.78
CA ARG A 447 9.64 -12.77 14.25
C ARG A 447 8.89 -11.74 15.12
N ASN A 448 8.72 -12.02 16.42
CA ASN A 448 8.05 -11.19 17.45
C ASN A 448 8.80 -9.85 17.78
N GLY A 449 8.45 -8.77 17.06
CA GLY A 449 9.17 -7.49 17.06
C GLY A 449 9.08 -6.61 18.31
N PRO A 450 9.93 -5.56 18.42
CA PRO A 450 9.96 -4.65 19.57
C PRO A 450 8.64 -3.91 19.81
N SER A 451 7.86 -3.60 18.76
CA SER A 451 6.53 -2.98 18.91
C SER A 451 5.56 -3.86 19.70
N ALA A 452 5.59 -5.18 19.49
CA ALA A 452 4.81 -6.14 20.26
C ALA A 452 5.27 -6.20 21.72
N ILE A 453 6.58 -6.09 21.98
CA ILE A 453 7.13 -6.04 23.34
C ILE A 453 6.65 -4.79 24.09
N VAL A 454 6.68 -3.62 23.45
CA VAL A 454 6.23 -2.37 24.06
C VAL A 454 4.75 -2.43 24.41
N LEU A 455 3.90 -2.84 23.46
CA LEU A 455 2.46 -2.89 23.74
C LEU A 455 2.12 -4.02 24.73
N SER A 456 2.77 -5.19 24.68
CA SER A 456 2.61 -6.24 25.71
C SER A 456 2.96 -5.72 27.11
N TYR A 457 4.04 -4.94 27.26
CA TYR A 457 4.39 -4.32 28.54
C TYR A 457 3.25 -3.44 29.09
N ILE A 458 2.65 -2.61 28.23
CA ILE A 458 1.55 -1.72 28.60
C ILE A 458 0.30 -2.53 28.97
N LEU A 459 -0.08 -3.51 28.13
CA LEU A 459 -1.25 -4.37 28.36
C LEU A 459 -1.09 -5.29 29.59
N SER A 460 0.13 -5.52 30.09
CA SER A 460 0.36 -6.18 31.39
C SER A 460 0.14 -5.26 32.61
N GLY A 461 -0.50 -4.10 32.42
CA GLY A 461 -0.89 -3.17 33.48
C GLY A 461 0.12 -2.05 33.74
N HIS A 462 1.07 -1.78 32.84
CA HIS A 462 2.03 -0.69 33.03
C HIS A 462 1.54 0.59 32.35
N THR A 463 1.26 1.61 33.15
CA THR A 463 0.66 2.86 32.69
C THR A 463 1.66 4.03 32.72
N PRO A 464 1.76 4.80 31.62
CA PRO A 464 2.64 5.97 31.52
C PRO A 464 1.99 7.22 32.12
N TYR A 465 2.78 7.98 32.87
CA TYR A 465 2.42 9.29 33.44
C TYR A 465 3.52 10.29 33.16
N TRP A 466 3.15 11.56 33.00
CA TRP A 466 4.13 12.64 32.99
C TRP A 466 4.76 12.81 34.38
N ASN A 467 6.07 13.05 34.44
CA ASN A 467 6.80 13.19 35.69
C ASN A 467 6.80 14.62 36.27
N GLY A 468 6.18 15.58 35.58
CA GLY A 468 6.09 16.99 36.01
C GLY A 468 7.26 17.86 35.54
N CYS A 469 8.26 17.28 34.87
CA CYS A 469 9.39 18.05 34.33
C CYS A 469 9.05 18.61 32.95
N PRO A 470 9.37 19.88 32.65
CA PRO A 470 9.07 20.49 31.36
C PRO A 470 9.90 19.87 30.23
N VAL A 471 9.34 19.97 29.02
CA VAL A 471 9.97 19.75 27.72
C VAL A 471 10.32 21.09 27.07
N SER A 472 11.05 21.08 25.96
CA SER A 472 11.49 22.31 25.27
C SER A 472 10.38 23.04 24.49
N ASN A 473 9.22 22.38 24.31
CA ASN A 473 8.06 22.97 23.65
C ASN A 473 7.09 23.55 24.69
N ASP A 474 6.99 24.88 24.74
CA ASP A 474 6.15 25.60 25.69
C ASP A 474 4.65 25.29 25.54
N TYR A 475 4.16 25.13 24.31
CA TYR A 475 2.76 24.78 24.08
C TYR A 475 2.44 23.38 24.60
N LEU A 476 3.36 22.42 24.43
CA LEU A 476 3.21 21.09 25.00
C LEU A 476 3.25 21.12 26.53
N ASN A 477 4.13 21.93 27.14
CA ASN A 477 4.14 22.11 28.60
C ASN A 477 2.79 22.58 29.14
N ILE A 478 2.17 23.58 28.50
CA ILE A 478 0.84 24.09 28.88
C ILE A 478 -0.20 22.96 28.82
N LYS A 479 -0.21 22.18 27.73
CA LYS A 479 -1.14 21.05 27.57
C LYS A 479 -0.89 19.96 28.64
N LEU A 480 0.36 19.65 28.96
CA LEU A 480 0.72 18.66 29.98
C LEU A 480 0.30 19.10 31.39
N GLU A 481 0.54 20.36 31.74
CA GLU A 481 0.19 20.92 33.04
C GLU A 481 -1.32 20.97 33.27
N GLN A 482 -2.09 21.34 32.24
CA GLN A 482 -3.54 21.51 32.35
C GLN A 482 -4.30 20.19 32.35
N TYR A 483 -3.89 19.21 31.53
CA TYR A 483 -4.70 18.01 31.27
C TYR A 483 -4.06 16.71 31.78
N VAL A 484 -2.73 16.63 31.85
CA VAL A 484 -2.00 15.36 32.07
C VAL A 484 -1.40 15.22 33.47
N LYS A 485 -1.13 16.32 34.17
CA LYS A 485 -0.37 16.37 35.44
C LYS A 485 -0.72 15.25 36.45
N ASP A 486 -2.01 14.99 36.64
CA ASP A 486 -2.51 14.04 37.63
C ASP A 486 -3.07 12.74 37.02
N ASN A 487 -3.10 12.62 35.69
CA ASN A 487 -3.77 11.53 34.96
C ASN A 487 -2.79 10.70 34.11
N SER A 488 -3.20 9.49 33.72
CA SER A 488 -2.39 8.68 32.80
C SER A 488 -2.48 9.24 31.39
N LEU A 489 -1.37 9.18 30.64
CA LEU A 489 -1.36 9.49 29.20
C LEU A 489 -2.32 8.59 28.39
N LEU A 490 -2.64 7.38 28.87
CA LEU A 490 -3.58 6.47 28.19
C LEU A 490 -5.04 6.93 28.26
N GLU A 491 -5.37 7.79 29.22
CA GLU A 491 -6.72 8.32 29.44
C GLU A 491 -6.97 9.63 28.67
N GLN A 492 -5.90 10.24 28.14
CA GLN A 492 -5.97 11.56 27.54
C GLN A 492 -6.48 11.55 26.10
N ASP A 493 -6.76 12.75 25.59
CA ASP A 493 -6.95 13.01 24.17
C ASP A 493 -5.58 13.14 23.49
N LEU A 494 -5.14 12.06 22.85
CA LEU A 494 -3.86 12.01 22.15
C LEU A 494 -3.84 12.87 20.88
N GLU A 495 -4.99 13.15 20.26
CA GLU A 495 -5.09 14.05 19.12
C GLU A 495 -4.81 15.48 19.57
N PHE A 496 -5.49 15.94 20.61
CA PHE A 496 -5.27 17.26 21.20
C PHE A 496 -3.83 17.44 21.71
N LEU A 497 -3.26 16.43 22.39
CA LEU A 497 -1.90 16.52 22.93
C LEU A 497 -0.82 16.54 21.84
N SER A 498 -1.02 15.84 20.73
CA SER A 498 -0.03 15.74 19.65
C SER A 498 -0.11 16.87 18.62
N ASP A 499 -1.19 17.66 18.63
CA ASP A 499 -1.39 18.78 17.71
C ASP A 499 -0.28 19.84 17.81
N GLY A 500 0.22 20.26 16.64
CA GLY A 500 1.28 21.26 16.47
C GLY A 500 2.71 20.76 16.69
N LEU A 501 2.94 19.46 16.88
CA LEU A 501 4.27 18.89 17.03
C LEU A 501 4.92 18.56 15.67
N GLU A 502 6.18 18.97 15.51
CA GLU A 502 6.98 18.71 14.32
C GLU A 502 8.12 17.73 14.63
N GLY A 503 8.53 16.93 13.64
CA GLY A 503 9.68 16.02 13.77
C GLY A 503 9.79 15.01 12.63
N ARG A 504 10.63 13.98 12.81
CA ARG A 504 10.95 13.00 11.75
C ARG A 504 9.92 11.89 11.54
N SER A 505 8.95 11.73 12.45
CA SER A 505 7.83 10.80 12.25
C SER A 505 6.66 11.49 11.56
N ARG A 506 5.93 10.74 10.71
CA ARG A 506 4.66 11.20 10.13
C ARG A 506 3.46 10.92 11.06
N ASN A 507 3.68 10.15 12.12
CA ASN A 507 2.64 9.77 13.06
C ASN A 507 2.62 10.73 14.26
N PRO A 508 1.50 11.43 14.52
CA PRO A 508 1.45 12.52 15.50
C PRO A 508 1.64 12.01 16.93
N VAL A 509 1.05 10.86 17.28
CA VAL A 509 1.26 10.26 18.62
C VAL A 509 2.70 9.80 18.81
N SER A 510 3.36 9.29 17.77
CA SER A 510 4.79 8.99 17.81
C SER A 510 5.64 10.22 18.08
N LEU A 511 5.30 11.39 17.52
CA LEU A 511 5.99 12.64 17.82
C LEU A 511 5.77 13.09 19.27
N LEU A 512 4.53 13.02 19.77
CA LEU A 512 4.21 13.36 21.17
C LEU A 512 5.01 12.52 22.15
N ILE A 513 4.96 11.20 22.00
CA ILE A 513 5.63 10.28 22.92
C ILE A 513 7.15 10.39 22.79
N ASP A 514 7.67 10.62 21.59
CA ASP A 514 9.10 10.84 21.38
C ASP A 514 9.60 12.13 22.07
N ASN A 515 8.84 13.23 22.01
CA ASN A 515 9.17 14.46 22.75
C ASN A 515 9.17 14.27 24.27
N LEU A 516 8.45 13.26 24.79
CA LEU A 516 8.41 12.93 26.21
C LEU A 516 9.50 11.94 26.62
N ILE A 517 9.73 10.87 25.85
CA ILE A 517 10.72 9.82 26.17
C ILE A 517 12.14 10.27 25.83
N HIS A 518 12.31 10.93 24.68
CA HIS A 518 13.60 11.40 24.15
C HIS A 518 13.54 12.90 23.78
N PRO A 519 13.37 13.81 24.75
CA PRO A 519 13.26 15.24 24.46
C PRO A 519 14.47 15.75 23.68
N ASP A 520 14.22 16.54 22.63
CA ASP A 520 15.22 17.15 21.74
C ASP A 520 16.17 16.16 21.05
N ALA A 521 15.78 14.89 20.93
CA ALA A 521 16.63 13.87 20.30
C ALA A 521 16.92 14.16 18.81
N ASP A 522 16.05 14.89 18.11
CA ASP A 522 16.32 15.34 16.74
C ASP A 522 17.42 16.43 16.66
N LEU A 523 17.66 17.14 17.76
CA LEU A 523 18.78 18.06 17.97
C LEU A 523 20.05 17.33 18.49
N GLY A 524 19.98 16.02 18.67
CA GLY A 524 21.07 15.20 19.20
C GLY A 524 21.20 15.24 20.73
N ALA A 525 20.20 15.77 21.45
CA ALA A 525 20.22 15.82 22.89
C ALA A 525 20.03 14.43 23.53
N HIS A 526 20.65 14.23 24.70
CA HIS A 526 20.50 13.02 25.51
C HIS A 526 19.89 13.39 26.87
N LEU A 527 18.60 13.72 26.85
CA LEU A 527 17.83 14.14 28.03
C LEU A 527 17.09 12.95 28.66
N GLN A 528 16.83 13.04 29.96
CA GLN A 528 16.04 12.03 30.67
C GLN A 528 14.58 12.06 30.22
N SER A 529 13.99 10.86 30.14
CA SER A 529 12.56 10.68 29.89
C SER A 529 11.70 11.47 30.89
N LYS A 530 10.67 12.12 30.36
CA LYS A 530 9.62 12.84 31.10
C LYS A 530 8.45 11.93 31.47
N ILE A 531 8.55 10.64 31.17
CA ILE A 531 7.54 9.63 31.51
C ILE A 531 8.00 8.80 32.71
N LYS A 532 7.14 8.71 33.73
CA LYS A 532 7.22 7.72 34.82
C LYS A 532 6.19 6.62 34.57
N TRP A 533 6.56 5.37 34.87
CA TRP A 533 5.69 4.21 34.69
C TRP A 533 5.17 3.71 36.03
N ARG A 534 3.89 3.40 36.11
CA ARG A 534 3.25 2.78 37.28
C ARG A 534 2.68 1.43 36.87
N HIS A 535 2.85 0.41 37.71
CA HIS A 535 2.25 -0.91 37.47
C HIS A 535 0.97 -1.04 38.28
N ASP A 536 -0.13 -1.30 37.57
CA ASP A 536 -1.44 -1.60 38.13
C ASP A 536 -1.97 -2.88 37.45
N PRO A 537 -1.93 -4.03 38.15
CA PRO A 537 -2.44 -5.30 37.63
C PRO A 537 -3.93 -5.26 37.25
N SER A 538 -4.72 -4.36 37.86
CA SER A 538 -6.16 -4.26 37.56
C SER A 538 -6.45 -3.70 36.16
N LEU A 539 -5.47 -3.02 35.56
CA LEU A 539 -5.53 -2.51 34.20
C LEU A 539 -4.92 -3.47 33.17
N SER A 540 -4.58 -4.70 33.59
CA SER A 540 -4.05 -5.70 32.67
C SER A 540 -5.17 -6.25 31.77
N ILE A 541 -4.86 -6.37 30.48
CA ILE A 541 -5.74 -6.99 29.48
C ILE A 541 -5.08 -8.28 29.03
N ASP A 542 -5.83 -9.39 29.02
CA ASP A 542 -5.29 -10.67 28.58
C ASP A 542 -4.89 -10.62 27.10
N HIS A 543 -3.67 -11.07 26.83
CA HIS A 543 -3.11 -10.92 25.50
C HIS A 543 -1.98 -11.89 25.18
N ILE A 544 -1.82 -12.15 23.88
CA ILE A 544 -0.81 -13.08 23.38
C ILE A 544 -0.17 -12.61 22.08
N CYS A 545 1.15 -12.69 22.05
CA CYS A 545 2.01 -12.39 20.91
C CYS A 545 2.39 -13.66 20.18
N ILE A 546 1.96 -13.77 18.93
CA ILE A 546 2.17 -14.94 18.08
C ILE A 546 3.05 -14.55 16.91
N GLY A 547 4.13 -15.30 16.72
CA GLY A 547 5.02 -15.08 15.58
C GLY A 547 6.04 -16.18 15.39
N ARG A 548 6.49 -16.31 14.14
CA ARG A 548 7.35 -17.39 13.64
C ARG A 548 8.75 -17.43 14.26
N GLY A 549 9.18 -16.40 15.00
CA GLY A 549 10.51 -16.40 15.58
C GLY A 549 10.62 -15.55 16.83
N GLY A 550 11.78 -15.69 17.49
CA GLY A 550 11.94 -15.26 18.87
C GLY A 550 11.82 -13.77 19.14
N ILE A 551 11.78 -13.46 20.43
CA ILE A 551 11.64 -12.12 21.00
C ILE A 551 12.68 -11.15 20.41
N GLY A 552 12.19 -10.00 19.94
CA GLY A 552 12.99 -8.91 19.39
C GLY A 552 12.86 -8.74 17.88
N GLY A 553 12.07 -9.57 17.21
CA GLY A 553 11.80 -9.44 15.79
C GLY A 553 13.05 -9.71 14.96
N VAL A 554 13.31 -8.84 13.99
CA VAL A 554 14.56 -8.81 13.21
C VAL A 554 15.78 -8.80 14.13
N TRP A 555 15.75 -8.08 15.25
CA TRP A 555 16.86 -8.00 16.19
C TRP A 555 17.13 -9.33 16.89
N HIS A 556 16.17 -10.26 16.92
CA HIS A 556 16.43 -11.61 17.38
C HIS A 556 17.45 -12.35 16.49
N GLN A 557 17.57 -11.90 15.23
CA GLN A 557 18.23 -12.60 14.11
C GLN A 557 19.62 -12.06 13.89
N LEU A 558 19.72 -10.75 14.07
CA LEU A 558 20.96 -10.01 14.05
C LEU A 558 21.71 -10.28 15.36
N THR A 559 22.57 -11.31 15.37
CA THR A 559 23.40 -11.67 16.53
C THR A 559 24.86 -11.23 16.36
N SER A 560 25.12 -10.28 15.44
CA SER A 560 26.46 -9.77 15.19
C SER A 560 27.04 -9.07 16.41
N LYS A 561 28.29 -9.39 16.73
CA LYS A 561 29.10 -8.69 17.75
C LYS A 561 29.84 -7.49 17.19
N HIS A 562 29.94 -7.39 15.87
CA HIS A 562 30.77 -6.39 15.18
C HIS A 562 29.94 -5.25 14.61
N LEU A 563 28.71 -5.54 14.18
CA LEU A 563 27.80 -4.57 13.61
C LEU A 563 27.03 -3.83 14.70
N GLN A 564 26.95 -2.51 14.54
CA GLN A 564 26.28 -1.60 15.46
C GLN A 564 24.98 -1.05 14.86
N THR A 565 24.09 -0.62 15.74
CA THR A 565 22.82 0.02 15.37
C THR A 565 23.04 1.37 14.70
N VAL A 566 22.31 1.60 13.60
CA VAL A 566 22.21 2.94 13.01
C VAL A 566 21.63 3.95 13.99
N SER A 567 20.71 3.55 14.88
CA SER A 567 20.19 4.43 15.93
C SER A 567 21.09 4.42 17.16
N MET A 568 21.04 5.50 17.95
CA MET A 568 21.73 5.52 19.24
C MET A 568 21.17 4.42 20.16
N ALA A 569 22.02 3.87 21.02
CA ALA A 569 21.66 2.79 21.95
C ALA A 569 20.44 3.15 22.80
N HIS A 570 20.36 4.40 23.28
CA HIS A 570 19.24 4.88 24.09
C HIS A 570 17.92 5.03 23.32
N TRP A 571 17.96 5.14 21.98
CA TRP A 571 16.76 5.11 21.12
C TRP A 571 16.24 3.70 20.85
N MET A 572 17.03 2.68 21.21
CA MET A 572 16.65 1.26 21.10
C MET A 572 16.01 0.74 22.39
N GLU A 573 15.95 1.57 23.43
CA GLU A 573 15.40 1.24 24.74
C GLU A 573 13.89 0.98 24.68
N LEU A 574 13.43 0.11 25.56
CA LEU A 574 12.04 -0.21 25.82
C LEU A 574 11.59 0.48 27.12
N PRO A 575 10.27 0.65 27.34
CA PRO A 575 9.72 1.37 28.47
C PRO A 575 10.33 1.01 29.82
N ASN A 576 10.66 2.01 30.63
CA ASN A 576 11.07 1.82 32.02
C ASN A 576 12.32 0.94 32.22
N TYR A 577 13.17 0.76 31.21
CA TYR A 577 14.42 0.03 31.36
C TYR A 577 15.55 0.57 30.47
N PRO A 578 16.29 1.60 30.92
CA PRO A 578 17.39 2.15 30.15
C PRO A 578 18.46 1.10 29.80
N ILE A 579 19.03 1.18 28.61
CA ILE A 579 20.06 0.26 28.12
C ILE A 579 21.34 0.41 28.95
N THR A 580 21.57 1.60 29.52
CA THR A 580 22.64 1.87 30.48
C THR A 580 22.51 1.02 31.75
N THR A 581 21.30 0.89 32.29
CA THR A 581 21.01 0.00 33.42
C THR A 581 21.23 -1.47 33.04
N PHE A 582 20.84 -1.87 31.82
CA PHE A 582 21.14 -3.22 31.31
C PHE A 582 22.64 -3.50 31.22
N ARG A 583 23.43 -2.56 30.70
CA ARG A 583 24.90 -2.65 30.65
C ARG A 583 25.50 -2.82 32.05
N GLN A 584 25.00 -2.07 33.04
CA GLN A 584 25.43 -2.19 34.43
C GLN A 584 25.10 -3.57 35.03
N HIS A 585 23.89 -4.10 34.83
CA HIS A 585 23.52 -5.43 35.33
C HIS A 585 24.39 -6.54 34.68
N ARG A 586 24.61 -6.46 33.36
CA ARG A 586 25.45 -7.42 32.63
C ARG A 586 26.90 -7.41 33.13
N ARG A 587 27.40 -6.24 33.56
CA ARG A 587 28.73 -6.09 34.19
C ARG A 587 28.82 -6.83 35.52
N ILE A 588 27.85 -6.60 36.43
CA ILE A 588 27.83 -7.22 37.76
C ILE A 588 27.77 -8.76 37.65
N HIS A 589 26.97 -9.28 36.72
CA HIS A 589 26.87 -10.72 36.48
C HIS A 589 28.16 -11.31 35.90
N ARG A 590 28.84 -10.63 34.97
CA ARG A 590 30.16 -11.08 34.46
C ARG A 590 31.23 -11.11 35.55
N THR A 591 31.29 -10.09 36.41
CA THR A 591 32.27 -10.04 37.50
C THR A 591 32.05 -11.09 38.60
N ARG A 592 30.84 -11.64 38.73
CA ARG A 592 30.50 -12.69 39.69
C ARG A 592 30.72 -14.12 39.16
N SER A 593 30.85 -14.29 37.85
CA SER A 593 30.90 -15.60 37.18
C SER A 593 32.31 -16.06 36.78
N SER A 594 33.33 -15.24 36.94
CA SER A 594 34.71 -15.54 36.48
C SER A 594 35.72 -15.50 37.62
N THR A 595 36.16 -16.68 38.07
CA THR A 595 37.37 -16.90 38.91
C THR A 595 38.65 -17.14 38.10
N GLU A 596 38.62 -17.12 36.76
CA GLU A 596 39.82 -17.42 35.95
C GLU A 596 40.08 -16.40 34.82
N ASN A 597 41.35 -16.03 34.70
CA ASN A 597 42.06 -15.32 33.63
C ASN A 597 41.65 -13.87 33.30
N LYS A 598 42.29 -12.94 34.04
CA LYS A 598 42.48 -11.52 33.69
C LYS A 598 43.47 -11.39 32.51
N GLN A 599 43.04 -11.66 31.29
CA GLN A 599 43.72 -11.20 30.06
C GLN A 599 42.74 -11.25 28.88
N ALA A 600 41.62 -10.52 29.01
CA ALA A 600 40.83 -10.13 27.85
C ALA A 600 40.94 -8.61 27.73
N THR A 601 41.42 -8.19 26.57
CA THR A 601 41.57 -6.81 26.13
C THR A 601 40.37 -5.95 26.54
N VAL A 602 40.65 -4.90 27.32
CA VAL A 602 39.73 -3.80 27.56
C VAL A 602 39.57 -3.05 26.23
N THR A 603 38.69 -3.53 25.36
CA THR A 603 38.29 -2.79 24.16
C THR A 603 37.25 -1.73 24.55
N ASN A 604 37.35 -0.56 23.93
CA ASN A 604 36.60 0.69 24.14
C ASN A 604 35.05 0.62 24.01
N ASP A 605 34.43 -0.56 23.99
CA ASP A 605 32.98 -0.75 23.77
C ASP A 605 32.09 -0.24 24.93
N GLN A 606 32.68 0.12 26.07
CA GLN A 606 31.96 0.33 27.33
C GLN A 606 31.19 1.65 27.42
N ASN A 607 31.51 2.62 26.56
CA ASN A 607 30.85 3.94 26.44
C ASN A 607 30.31 4.19 25.02
N SER A 608 30.17 3.15 24.19
CA SER A 608 29.65 3.35 22.83
C SER A 608 28.23 3.92 22.88
N ILE A 609 28.02 5.02 22.17
CA ILE A 609 26.71 5.68 22.04
C ILE A 609 25.76 4.80 21.20
N ARG A 610 26.30 3.84 20.44
CA ARG A 610 25.55 2.84 19.66
C ARG A 610 25.63 1.45 20.33
N ALA A 611 24.63 0.61 20.07
CA ALA A 611 24.59 -0.75 20.59
C ALA A 611 24.96 -1.74 19.48
N THR A 612 25.58 -2.87 19.81
CA THR A 612 25.76 -3.96 18.83
C THR A 612 24.44 -4.68 18.59
N TYR A 613 24.32 -5.38 17.47
CA TYR A 613 23.12 -6.19 17.19
C TYR A 613 22.89 -7.27 18.26
N GLU A 614 23.95 -7.95 18.69
CA GLU A 614 23.89 -8.90 19.82
C GLU A 614 23.47 -8.23 21.13
N GLU A 615 23.88 -6.98 21.39
CA GLU A 615 23.48 -6.25 22.58
C GLU A 615 21.98 -5.96 22.57
N VAL A 616 21.43 -5.46 21.46
CA VAL A 616 19.99 -5.20 21.31
C VAL A 616 19.19 -6.51 21.42
N HIS A 617 19.64 -7.57 20.76
CA HIS A 617 19.08 -8.92 20.88
C HIS A 617 18.97 -9.36 22.34
N SER A 618 20.09 -9.29 23.05
CA SER A 618 20.19 -9.70 24.46
C SER A 618 19.31 -8.83 25.36
N TYR A 619 19.29 -7.53 25.09
CA TYR A 619 18.48 -6.54 25.81
C TYR A 619 16.99 -6.85 25.69
N TYR A 620 16.46 -7.13 24.50
CA TYR A 620 15.04 -7.44 24.31
C TYR A 620 14.61 -8.76 24.95
N ILE A 621 15.42 -9.82 24.85
CA ILE A 621 15.15 -11.08 25.56
C ILE A 621 15.16 -10.86 27.06
N HIS A 622 16.15 -10.12 27.57
CA HIS A 622 16.25 -9.82 29.00
C HIS A 622 15.07 -8.95 29.47
N TYR A 623 14.63 -7.99 28.66
CA TYR A 623 13.48 -7.13 28.97
C TYR A 623 12.19 -7.95 29.18
N VAL A 624 11.88 -8.86 28.25
CA VAL A 624 10.69 -9.74 28.35
C VAL A 624 10.76 -10.60 29.61
N LYS A 625 11.91 -11.20 29.90
CA LYS A 625 12.11 -12.00 31.12
C LYS A 625 11.98 -11.15 32.40
N ARG A 626 12.62 -9.99 32.44
CA ARG A 626 12.61 -9.07 33.59
C ARG A 626 11.20 -8.61 33.94
N ASN A 627 10.40 -8.28 32.93
CA ASN A 627 9.04 -7.79 33.10
C ASN A 627 7.99 -8.90 33.13
N ARG A 628 8.41 -10.18 33.24
CA ARG A 628 7.54 -11.37 33.33
C ARG A 628 6.57 -11.52 32.15
N LEU A 629 6.95 -11.04 30.97
CA LEU A 629 6.13 -11.08 29.76
C LEU A 629 6.27 -12.40 29.00
N THR A 630 7.15 -13.32 29.41
CA THR A 630 7.48 -14.55 28.66
C THR A 630 6.24 -15.37 28.26
N ASN A 631 5.23 -15.45 29.13
CA ASN A 631 4.01 -16.23 28.89
C ASN A 631 3.09 -15.58 27.84
N CYS A 632 3.25 -14.28 27.60
CA CYS A 632 2.54 -13.54 26.57
C CYS A 632 3.17 -13.77 25.18
N PHE A 633 4.25 -14.55 25.03
CA PHE A 633 4.89 -14.79 23.73
C PHE A 633 4.87 -16.28 23.35
N ARG A 634 4.07 -16.62 22.33
CA ARG A 634 4.16 -17.90 21.62
C ARG A 634 5.06 -17.74 20.40
N ASN A 635 6.30 -18.19 20.56
CA ASN A 635 7.32 -18.13 19.52
C ASN A 635 7.27 -19.39 18.64
N GLY A 636 7.63 -19.26 17.37
CA GLY A 636 7.65 -20.40 16.44
C GLY A 636 6.25 -20.75 15.92
N CYS A 637 5.32 -19.81 15.92
CA CYS A 637 3.96 -20.02 15.39
C CYS A 637 3.77 -19.22 14.10
N GLU A 638 3.30 -19.86 13.04
CA GLU A 638 2.95 -19.23 11.77
C GLU A 638 1.42 -19.14 11.66
N VAL A 639 0.89 -17.93 11.61
CA VAL A 639 -0.54 -17.71 11.36
C VAL A 639 -0.77 -17.69 9.86
N THR A 640 -1.80 -18.41 9.44
CA THR A 640 -2.21 -18.56 8.05
C THR A 640 -3.44 -17.72 7.72
N SER A 641 -4.27 -17.39 8.71
CA SER A 641 -5.52 -16.64 8.51
C SER A 641 -5.92 -15.79 9.72
N VAL A 642 -6.52 -14.63 9.45
CA VAL A 642 -7.31 -13.84 10.41
C VAL A 642 -8.66 -13.49 9.77
N GLN A 643 -9.76 -13.93 10.38
CA GLN A 643 -11.11 -13.73 9.86
C GLN A 643 -12.12 -13.33 10.93
N ARG A 644 -13.17 -12.62 10.54
CA ARG A 644 -14.29 -12.31 11.42
C ARG A 644 -15.16 -13.55 11.59
N VAL A 645 -15.51 -13.87 12.82
CA VAL A 645 -16.48 -14.94 13.14
C VAL A 645 -17.88 -14.33 13.06
N CYS A 646 -18.71 -14.82 12.13
CA CYS A 646 -20.07 -14.31 11.97
C CYS A 646 -20.95 -14.72 13.15
N SER A 647 -21.40 -13.73 13.89
CA SER A 647 -22.77 -13.68 14.38
C SER A 647 -23.31 -12.31 13.97
N ASP A 648 -23.93 -12.24 12.81
CA ASP A 648 -24.51 -10.98 12.30
C ASP A 648 -26.01 -10.86 12.66
N ALA A 649 -26.57 -11.86 13.35
CA ALA A 649 -27.95 -11.83 13.84
C ALA A 649 -27.97 -11.45 15.33
N PRO A 650 -28.69 -10.38 15.73
CA PRO A 650 -29.00 -10.14 17.11
C PRO A 650 -29.65 -11.39 17.70
N TYR A 651 -29.10 -11.94 18.79
CA TYR A 651 -29.66 -13.11 19.45
C TYR A 651 -30.30 -12.68 20.77
N TYR A 652 -31.41 -13.33 21.12
CA TYR A 652 -32.05 -13.12 22.41
C TYR A 652 -31.29 -13.95 23.44
N ASP A 653 -30.71 -13.29 24.43
CA ASP A 653 -29.97 -13.93 25.51
C ASP A 653 -30.96 -14.34 26.62
N ASP A 654 -31.23 -15.64 26.72
CA ASP A 654 -32.21 -16.20 27.67
C ASP A 654 -31.86 -15.95 29.15
N LEU A 655 -30.58 -15.68 29.47
CA LEU A 655 -30.13 -15.45 30.84
C LEU A 655 -30.43 -14.03 31.32
N ILE A 656 -30.33 -13.04 30.43
CA ILE A 656 -30.53 -11.61 30.75
C ILE A 656 -31.79 -11.02 30.12
N LYS A 657 -32.50 -11.80 29.29
CA LYS A 657 -33.77 -11.42 28.62
C LYS A 657 -33.66 -10.19 27.71
N GLU A 658 -32.55 -10.05 27.00
CA GLU A 658 -32.29 -8.93 26.09
C GLU A 658 -31.80 -9.41 24.72
N ILE A 659 -32.09 -8.61 23.68
CA ILE A 659 -31.57 -8.82 22.33
C ILE A 659 -30.15 -8.26 22.28
N ARG A 660 -29.14 -9.13 22.18
CA ARG A 660 -27.74 -8.73 22.02
C ARG A 660 -27.34 -8.69 20.55
N THR A 661 -26.74 -7.58 20.13
CA THR A 661 -25.92 -7.54 18.92
C THR A 661 -24.64 -8.34 19.19
N PRO A 662 -24.22 -9.26 18.31
CA PRO A 662 -23.11 -10.11 18.65
C PRO A 662 -21.77 -9.36 18.58
N GLU A 663 -20.84 -9.70 19.47
CA GLU A 663 -19.54 -9.04 19.51
C GLU A 663 -18.69 -9.46 18.30
N THR A 664 -18.06 -8.49 17.62
CA THR A 664 -17.10 -8.77 16.55
C THR A 664 -15.91 -9.54 17.12
N LEU A 665 -15.91 -10.86 16.93
CA LEU A 665 -14.81 -11.76 17.26
C LEU A 665 -14.00 -12.10 16.02
N TRP A 666 -12.69 -12.20 16.18
CA TRP A 666 -11.75 -12.60 15.17
C TRP A 666 -11.24 -14.02 15.46
N GLU A 667 -11.24 -14.87 14.45
CA GLU A 667 -10.61 -16.17 14.45
C GLU A 667 -9.24 -16.09 13.76
N ILE A 668 -8.24 -16.57 14.47
CA ILE A 668 -6.85 -16.63 14.06
C ILE A 668 -6.47 -18.10 13.91
N ARG A 669 -6.05 -18.51 12.72
CA ARG A 669 -5.60 -19.88 12.45
C ARG A 669 -4.14 -19.91 12.08
N GLY A 670 -3.43 -20.95 12.47
CA GLY A 670 -2.01 -21.12 12.17
C GLY A 670 -1.49 -22.52 12.47
N PHE A 671 -0.18 -22.67 12.50
CA PHE A 671 0.52 -23.88 12.94
C PHE A 671 1.82 -23.55 13.67
N GLU A 672 2.27 -24.43 14.55
CA GLU A 672 3.59 -24.36 15.17
C GLU A 672 4.66 -24.86 14.19
N GLU A 673 5.75 -24.11 14.00
CA GLU A 673 6.75 -24.38 12.97
C GLU A 673 7.49 -25.69 13.14
N GLN A 674 7.81 -26.05 14.39
CA GLN A 674 8.66 -27.19 14.72
C GLN A 674 7.87 -28.49 14.67
N THR A 675 6.66 -28.47 15.20
CA THR A 675 5.79 -29.64 15.35
C THR A 675 4.79 -29.78 14.21
N LYS A 676 4.57 -28.69 13.44
CA LYS A 676 3.54 -28.57 12.39
C LYS A 676 2.10 -28.68 12.89
N VAL A 677 1.91 -28.72 14.21
CA VAL A 677 0.60 -28.80 14.85
C VAL A 677 -0.20 -27.53 14.55
N PRO A 678 -1.40 -27.64 13.95
CA PRO A 678 -2.26 -26.50 13.71
C PRO A 678 -2.84 -25.95 15.01
N PHE A 679 -3.16 -24.65 15.04
CA PHE A 679 -3.87 -24.02 16.14
C PHE A 679 -4.97 -23.08 15.64
N ILE A 680 -5.99 -22.90 16.47
CA ILE A 680 -7.07 -21.94 16.28
C ILE A 680 -7.17 -21.12 17.56
N MET A 681 -7.32 -19.81 17.43
CA MET A 681 -7.51 -18.88 18.53
C MET A 681 -8.60 -17.89 18.19
N HIS A 682 -9.37 -17.49 19.19
CA HIS A 682 -10.37 -16.44 19.05
C HIS A 682 -9.95 -15.23 19.87
N ALA A 683 -10.14 -14.04 19.31
CA ALA A 683 -9.82 -12.79 19.97
C ALA A 683 -10.79 -11.69 19.59
N LYS A 684 -11.12 -10.83 20.54
CA LYS A 684 -11.96 -9.65 20.29
C LYS A 684 -11.19 -8.58 19.51
N TYR A 685 -9.91 -8.41 19.81
CA TYR A 685 -9.04 -7.45 19.13
C TYR A 685 -7.80 -8.12 18.54
N VAL A 686 -7.41 -7.69 17.33
CA VAL A 686 -6.20 -8.18 16.64
C VAL A 686 -5.27 -7.02 16.36
N VAL A 687 -4.00 -7.12 16.78
CA VAL A 687 -2.99 -6.08 16.54
C VAL A 687 -1.89 -6.60 15.61
N LEU A 688 -1.83 -6.07 14.39
CA LEU A 688 -0.86 -6.43 13.35
C LEU A 688 0.48 -5.71 13.59
N ALA A 689 1.33 -6.27 14.44
CA ALA A 689 2.66 -5.74 14.76
C ALA A 689 3.75 -6.28 13.81
N THR A 690 3.46 -6.33 12.50
CA THR A 690 4.36 -6.97 11.52
C THR A 690 5.52 -6.06 11.10
N GLY A 691 6.75 -6.59 11.12
CA GLY A 691 7.96 -5.88 10.71
C GLY A 691 8.34 -6.10 9.24
N ILE A 692 9.34 -5.34 8.76
CA ILE A 692 9.94 -5.51 7.44
C ILE A 692 10.72 -6.83 7.41
N SER A 693 10.43 -7.74 6.46
CA SER A 693 11.15 -9.02 6.37
C SER A 693 12.53 -8.85 5.71
N HIS A 694 13.63 -8.98 6.46
CA HIS A 694 14.99 -8.74 5.97
C HIS A 694 15.50 -9.72 4.90
N HIS A 695 14.77 -10.83 4.66
CA HIS A 695 15.22 -11.91 3.77
C HIS A 695 14.56 -11.93 2.40
N ILE A 696 13.61 -11.01 2.13
CA ILE A 696 12.84 -10.99 0.88
C ILE A 696 13.18 -9.73 0.08
N THR A 697 14.45 -9.61 -0.34
CA THR A 697 14.82 -8.57 -1.30
C THR A 697 14.29 -8.96 -2.68
N ARG A 698 13.62 -8.01 -3.35
CA ARG A 698 13.02 -8.27 -4.66
C ARG A 698 14.09 -8.79 -5.64
N PRO A 699 13.82 -9.86 -6.40
CA PRO A 699 14.65 -10.24 -7.54
C PRO A 699 14.93 -9.06 -8.46
N LEU A 700 16.14 -9.00 -9.01
CA LEU A 700 16.57 -7.96 -9.93
C LEU A 700 15.88 -8.12 -11.29
N GLY A 701 15.50 -9.35 -11.66
CA GLY A 701 14.90 -9.69 -12.94
C GLY A 701 15.89 -9.60 -14.10
N ILE A 702 17.17 -9.92 -13.85
CA ILE A 702 18.27 -9.71 -14.80
C ILE A 702 18.79 -11.02 -15.40
N ILE A 703 19.42 -10.94 -16.56
CA ILE A 703 20.00 -12.11 -17.23
C ILE A 703 21.15 -12.66 -16.37
N GLY A 704 21.11 -13.97 -16.11
CA GLY A 704 22.11 -14.67 -15.29
C GLY A 704 21.89 -14.59 -13.78
N GLU A 705 20.81 -13.95 -13.30
CA GLU A 705 20.51 -13.88 -11.85
C GLU A 705 20.35 -15.25 -11.18
N GLN A 706 19.73 -16.22 -11.86
CA GLN A 706 19.65 -17.60 -11.36
C GLN A 706 21.02 -18.28 -11.35
N ALA A 707 21.83 -18.03 -12.38
CA ALA A 707 23.14 -18.62 -12.52
C ALA A 707 24.17 -18.05 -11.53
N SER A 708 23.98 -16.81 -11.07
CA SER A 708 24.81 -16.15 -10.06
C SER A 708 24.39 -16.43 -8.62
N GLN A 709 23.35 -17.25 -8.41
CA GLN A 709 22.76 -17.48 -7.08
C GLN A 709 23.73 -18.13 -6.09
N SER A 710 24.70 -18.93 -6.58
CA SER A 710 25.73 -19.58 -5.76
C SER A 710 26.67 -18.60 -5.05
N PHE A 711 26.79 -17.36 -5.53
CA PHE A 711 27.63 -16.30 -4.95
C PHE A 711 26.87 -14.98 -4.70
N THR A 712 25.53 -15.05 -4.65
CA THR A 712 24.65 -13.92 -4.34
C THR A 712 24.05 -14.05 -2.95
N TYR A 713 24.15 -13.00 -2.14
CA TYR A 713 23.61 -12.93 -0.79
C TYR A 713 22.54 -11.85 -0.67
N THR A 714 21.55 -12.08 0.19
CA THR A 714 20.43 -11.15 0.44
C THR A 714 20.42 -10.60 1.86
N SER A 715 21.39 -11.02 2.69
CA SER A 715 21.44 -10.75 4.12
C SER A 715 22.84 -10.25 4.53
N LEU A 716 22.85 -9.24 5.41
CA LEU A 716 24.06 -8.66 6.01
C LEU A 716 24.87 -9.69 6.81
N LEU A 717 24.20 -10.65 7.48
CA LEU A 717 24.86 -11.68 8.30
C LEU A 717 25.72 -12.62 7.45
N ASN A 718 25.26 -12.96 6.24
CA ASN A 718 26.01 -13.83 5.34
C ASN A 718 27.29 -13.12 4.88
N ILE A 719 27.23 -11.81 4.63
CA ILE A 719 28.41 -11.02 4.26
C ILE A 719 29.40 -10.92 5.42
N GLU A 720 28.92 -10.68 6.64
CA GLU A 720 29.75 -10.72 7.84
C GLU A 720 30.46 -12.08 8.01
N GLU A 721 29.73 -13.18 7.83
CA GLU A 721 30.29 -14.52 7.91
C GLU A 721 31.42 -14.74 6.88
N ILE A 722 31.24 -14.23 5.66
CA ILE A 722 32.22 -14.39 4.58
C ILE A 722 33.46 -13.53 4.78
N ILE A 723 33.30 -12.31 5.29
CA ILE A 723 34.41 -11.39 5.56
C ILE A 723 35.18 -11.81 6.82
N ILE A 724 34.49 -12.07 7.93
CA ILE A 724 35.11 -12.26 9.25
C ILE A 724 35.50 -13.73 9.48
N ASN A 725 34.54 -14.65 9.31
CA ASN A 725 34.72 -16.05 9.74
C ASN A 725 35.38 -16.90 8.65
N LYS A 726 34.84 -16.85 7.42
CA LYS A 726 35.35 -17.65 6.28
C LYS A 726 36.54 -16.97 5.59
N LYS A 727 36.69 -15.66 5.75
CA LYS A 727 37.75 -14.82 5.13
C LYS A 727 37.87 -15.01 3.61
N CYS A 728 36.76 -15.27 2.91
CA CYS A 728 36.78 -15.42 1.45
C CYS A 728 36.80 -14.07 0.71
N LEU A 729 36.40 -12.99 1.39
CA LEU A 729 36.55 -11.61 0.94
C LEU A 729 37.64 -10.93 1.77
N THR A 730 38.69 -10.47 1.10
CA THR A 730 39.86 -9.82 1.71
C THR A 730 40.18 -8.52 0.97
N LYS A 731 41.16 -7.75 1.47
CA LYS A 731 41.65 -6.54 0.79
C LYS A 731 42.22 -6.76 -0.62
N HIS A 732 42.57 -8.01 -0.97
CA HIS A 732 43.12 -8.38 -2.28
C HIS A 732 42.08 -9.04 -3.20
N SER A 733 40.85 -9.25 -2.74
CA SER A 733 39.78 -9.85 -3.53
C SER A 733 39.25 -8.87 -4.59
N LYS A 734 38.56 -9.39 -5.62
CA LYS A 734 37.75 -8.55 -6.52
C LYS A 734 36.64 -7.87 -5.70
N PRO A 735 36.09 -6.73 -6.15
CA PRO A 735 35.09 -6.00 -5.38
C PRO A 735 33.82 -6.82 -5.09
N LEU A 736 33.26 -6.59 -3.91
CA LEU A 736 31.89 -6.98 -3.56
C LEU A 736 30.91 -6.03 -4.24
N LEU A 737 29.99 -6.59 -5.04
CA LEU A 737 28.92 -5.82 -5.67
C LEU A 737 27.77 -5.60 -4.68
N VAL A 738 27.62 -4.37 -4.18
CA VAL A 738 26.52 -3.97 -3.27
C VAL A 738 25.42 -3.29 -4.07
N ILE A 739 24.22 -3.89 -4.09
CA ILE A 739 23.06 -3.38 -4.85
C ILE A 739 21.99 -2.85 -3.89
N GLY A 740 21.75 -1.54 -3.91
CA GLY A 740 20.76 -0.87 -3.06
C GLY A 740 21.35 0.30 -2.27
N CYS A 741 20.51 1.19 -1.74
CA CYS A 741 20.92 2.44 -1.09
C CYS A 741 20.23 2.70 0.27
N GLY A 742 19.59 1.68 0.84
CA GLY A 742 18.99 1.76 2.18
C GLY A 742 20.02 1.53 3.29
N LEU A 743 19.59 1.66 4.56
CA LEU A 743 20.46 1.51 5.74
C LEU A 743 21.30 0.23 5.72
N ALA A 744 20.68 -0.91 5.42
CA ALA A 744 21.38 -2.19 5.35
C ALA A 744 22.52 -2.22 4.31
N ALA A 745 22.36 -1.51 3.18
CA ALA A 745 23.41 -1.42 2.18
C ALA A 745 24.58 -0.57 2.68
N ILE A 746 24.30 0.51 3.41
CA ILE A 746 25.33 1.33 4.05
C ILE A 746 26.07 0.53 5.14
N ASP A 747 25.35 -0.27 5.94
CA ASP A 747 25.97 -1.12 6.96
C ASP A 747 26.97 -2.11 6.35
N VAL A 748 26.63 -2.71 5.18
CA VAL A 748 27.59 -3.54 4.43
C VAL A 748 28.81 -2.72 4.02
N ILE A 749 28.62 -1.51 3.49
CA ILE A 749 29.72 -0.66 3.04
C ILE A 749 30.64 -0.28 4.21
N LEU A 750 30.08 0.06 5.37
CA LEU A 750 30.83 0.36 6.60
C LEU A 750 31.61 -0.87 7.09
N LEU A 751 31.00 -2.06 7.06
CA LEU A 751 31.69 -3.31 7.38
C LEU A 751 32.85 -3.57 6.41
N CYS A 752 32.63 -3.41 5.11
CA CYS A 752 33.68 -3.56 4.11
C CYS A 752 34.80 -2.53 4.30
N GLN A 753 34.48 -1.30 4.69
CA GLN A 753 35.46 -0.27 5.01
C GLN A 753 36.34 -0.67 6.20
N GLN A 754 35.74 -1.20 7.26
CA GLN A 754 36.45 -1.63 8.47
C GLN A 754 37.47 -2.74 8.18
N TYR A 755 37.16 -3.66 7.26
CA TYR A 755 38.03 -4.79 6.88
C TYR A 755 38.79 -4.55 5.56
N SER A 756 38.78 -3.33 5.03
CA SER A 756 39.39 -2.93 3.77
C SER A 756 39.00 -3.80 2.57
N VAL A 757 37.78 -4.35 2.54
CA VAL A 757 37.26 -5.18 1.45
C VAL A 757 36.81 -4.28 0.28
N PRO A 758 37.31 -4.45 -0.95
CA PRO A 758 36.93 -3.64 -2.10
C PRO A 758 35.40 -3.65 -2.37
N VAL A 759 34.81 -2.48 -2.62
CA VAL A 759 33.36 -2.32 -2.84
C VAL A 759 33.06 -1.68 -4.18
N LEU A 760 32.10 -2.29 -4.90
CA LEU A 760 31.40 -1.70 -6.04
C LEU A 760 29.94 -1.49 -5.66
N HIS A 761 29.53 -0.24 -5.44
CA HIS A 761 28.22 0.12 -4.91
C HIS A 761 27.30 0.64 -6.03
N VAL A 762 26.17 -0.01 -6.27
CA VAL A 762 25.25 0.28 -7.38
C VAL A 762 23.83 0.54 -6.87
N PHE A 763 23.23 1.66 -7.30
CA PHE A 763 21.83 1.95 -7.02
C PHE A 763 21.24 2.91 -8.05
N ARG A 764 19.91 2.80 -8.25
CA ARG A 764 19.19 3.52 -9.32
C ARG A 764 18.93 5.00 -9.06
N ARG A 765 19.04 5.45 -7.79
CA ARG A 765 18.76 6.83 -7.38
C ARG A 765 19.98 7.74 -7.60
N SER A 766 19.74 9.05 -7.69
CA SER A 766 20.82 10.06 -7.65
C SER A 766 21.35 10.18 -6.23
N VAL A 767 22.64 10.50 -6.06
CA VAL A 767 23.23 10.74 -4.74
C VAL A 767 22.58 11.94 -4.03
N ASP A 768 22.06 12.91 -4.79
CA ASP A 768 21.41 14.12 -4.26
C ASP A 768 19.88 13.97 -4.09
N ASP A 769 19.33 12.76 -4.25
CA ASP A 769 17.90 12.49 -4.05
C ASP A 769 17.50 12.68 -2.57
N HIS A 770 16.64 13.65 -2.25
CA HIS A 770 16.18 13.92 -0.88
C HIS A 770 15.42 12.73 -0.25
N GLU A 771 14.92 11.80 -1.05
CA GLU A 771 14.30 10.57 -0.53
C GLU A 771 15.33 9.47 -0.14
N LEU A 772 16.62 9.64 -0.45
CA LEU A 772 17.65 8.72 0.05
C LEU A 772 17.74 8.82 1.56
N VAL A 773 17.83 7.67 2.23
CA VAL A 773 17.90 7.63 3.69
C VAL A 773 19.13 8.39 4.19
N THR A 774 20.28 8.28 3.51
CA THR A 774 21.50 9.03 3.83
C THR A 774 21.32 10.55 3.79
N ASN A 775 20.39 11.07 2.99
CA ASN A 775 20.09 12.50 2.90
C ASN A 775 19.04 12.96 3.93
N GLN A 776 18.38 12.03 4.61
CA GLN A 776 17.42 12.30 5.69
C GLN A 776 18.05 12.23 7.09
N LEU A 777 19.30 11.75 7.18
CA LEU A 777 20.05 11.67 8.42
C LEU A 777 20.79 12.99 8.68
N VAL A 778 20.74 13.48 9.92
CA VAL A 778 21.47 14.69 10.33
C VAL A 778 22.95 14.36 10.55
N ALA A 779 23.83 15.05 9.83
CA ALA A 779 25.27 14.77 9.80
C ALA A 779 25.91 14.66 11.20
N ASN A 780 25.58 15.57 12.12
CA ASN A 780 26.15 15.58 13.47
C ASN A 780 25.76 14.35 14.31
N ILE A 781 24.64 13.70 14.00
CA ILE A 781 24.14 12.51 14.71
C ILE A 781 24.67 11.22 14.06
N TYR A 782 24.93 11.24 12.75
CA TYR A 782 25.35 10.07 11.96
C TYR A 782 26.62 10.38 11.13
N PRO A 783 27.75 10.69 11.77
CA PRO A 783 28.96 11.14 11.06
C PRO A 783 29.51 10.07 10.10
N GLU A 784 29.38 8.79 10.44
CA GLU A 784 29.80 7.69 9.57
C GLU A 784 28.93 7.57 8.30
N PHE A 785 27.64 7.88 8.39
CA PHE A 785 26.74 7.91 7.24
C PHE A 785 27.00 9.13 6.36
N GLU A 786 27.26 10.29 6.96
CA GLU A 786 27.66 11.49 6.23
C GLU A 786 28.98 11.23 5.47
N ARG A 787 29.94 10.54 6.09
CA ARG A 787 31.17 10.13 5.41
C ARG A 787 30.88 9.25 4.19
N ILE A 788 30.04 8.22 4.30
CA ILE A 788 29.68 7.40 3.14
C ILE A 788 28.96 8.24 2.07
N LYS A 789 28.11 9.18 2.46
CA LYS A 789 27.44 10.11 1.53
C LYS A 789 28.45 10.99 0.80
N GLU A 790 29.47 11.51 1.50
CA GLU A 790 30.60 12.21 0.86
C GLU A 790 31.34 11.31 -0.12
N LEU A 791 31.59 10.03 0.23
CA LEU A 791 32.19 9.06 -0.69
C LEU A 791 31.32 8.82 -1.93
N MET A 792 30.01 8.66 -1.76
CA MET A 792 29.10 8.51 -2.88
C MET A 792 29.17 9.70 -3.84
N LYS A 793 29.32 10.93 -3.30
CA LYS A 793 29.46 12.16 -4.08
C LYS A 793 30.83 12.23 -4.77
N GLN A 794 31.93 11.97 -4.05
CA GLN A 794 33.29 12.04 -4.59
C GLN A 794 33.56 10.96 -5.66
N SER A 795 33.08 9.74 -5.44
CA SER A 795 33.26 8.61 -6.36
C SER A 795 32.46 8.71 -7.66
N SER A 796 31.51 9.65 -7.75
CA SER A 796 30.79 9.94 -9.00
C SER A 796 31.70 10.57 -10.07
N THR A 797 32.85 11.13 -9.65
CA THR A 797 33.74 11.91 -10.53
C THR A 797 35.12 11.24 -10.73
N THR A 798 35.62 10.43 -9.78
CA THR A 798 36.91 9.69 -9.90
C THR A 798 36.94 8.50 -8.91
N THR A 799 37.67 7.42 -9.20
CA THR A 799 37.90 6.31 -8.24
C THR A 799 38.61 6.85 -7.00
N VAL A 800 37.98 6.72 -5.83
CA VAL A 800 38.52 7.24 -4.57
C VAL A 800 39.35 6.14 -3.89
N MET A 801 40.67 6.29 -3.89
CA MET A 801 41.58 5.50 -3.06
C MET A 801 41.80 6.22 -1.73
N LEU A 802 41.01 5.87 -0.71
CA LEU A 802 41.25 6.35 0.65
C LEU A 802 42.01 5.27 1.41
N SER A 803 43.24 5.57 1.86
CA SER A 803 43.97 4.76 2.84
C SER A 803 43.92 3.24 2.53
N GLU A 804 44.35 2.84 1.33
CA GLU A 804 44.36 1.45 0.83
C GLU A 804 43.00 0.74 0.62
N TRP A 805 41.86 1.43 0.74
CA TRP A 805 40.54 0.85 0.52
C TRP A 805 39.93 1.27 -0.82
N PHE A 806 39.47 0.28 -1.61
CA PHE A 806 38.78 0.50 -2.87
C PHE A 806 37.27 0.68 -2.66
N TYR A 807 36.77 1.87 -3.01
CA TYR A 807 35.35 2.15 -3.08
C TYR A 807 35.00 2.82 -4.42
N GLN A 808 34.03 2.24 -5.12
CA GLN A 808 33.48 2.81 -6.34
C GLN A 808 31.96 2.87 -6.28
N CYS A 809 31.40 4.06 -6.51
CA CYS A 809 29.97 4.32 -6.53
C CYS A 809 29.47 4.47 -7.97
N CYS A 810 28.52 3.63 -8.36
CA CYS A 810 27.74 3.72 -9.58
C CYS A 810 26.31 4.13 -9.23
N SER A 811 26.12 5.39 -8.85
CA SER A 811 24.79 5.98 -8.66
C SER A 811 24.07 6.14 -10.00
N GLN A 812 22.75 6.30 -9.95
CA GLN A 812 21.90 6.33 -11.15
C GLN A 812 22.20 5.19 -12.13
N SER A 813 22.57 4.02 -11.61
CA SER A 813 22.98 2.88 -12.42
C SER A 813 22.22 1.62 -12.02
N GLU A 814 22.11 0.69 -12.95
CA GLU A 814 21.51 -0.61 -12.73
C GLU A 814 22.41 -1.73 -13.22
N VAL A 815 22.33 -2.88 -12.57
CA VAL A 815 22.93 -4.11 -13.06
C VAL A 815 21.98 -4.68 -14.12
N ILE A 816 22.49 -5.01 -15.31
CA ILE A 816 21.68 -5.53 -16.43
C ILE A 816 21.85 -7.04 -16.61
N SER A 817 23.01 -7.58 -16.24
CA SER A 817 23.30 -9.01 -16.26
C SER A 817 24.50 -9.31 -15.37
N ILE A 818 24.54 -10.55 -14.88
CA ILE A 818 25.66 -11.11 -14.12
C ILE A 818 25.98 -12.47 -14.73
N THR A 819 27.23 -12.67 -15.13
CA THR A 819 27.68 -13.92 -15.72
C THR A 819 28.16 -14.91 -14.66
N GLN A 820 28.25 -16.20 -14.99
CA GLN A 820 28.70 -17.24 -14.05
C GLN A 820 30.15 -17.09 -13.60
N ASP A 821 31.01 -16.47 -14.42
CA ASP A 821 32.42 -16.18 -14.12
C ASP A 821 32.62 -14.98 -13.19
N GLY A 822 31.51 -14.34 -12.75
CA GLY A 822 31.55 -13.20 -11.85
C GLY A 822 31.84 -11.87 -12.54
N THR A 823 31.36 -11.70 -13.77
CA THR A 823 31.38 -10.41 -14.47
C THR A 823 30.00 -9.76 -14.37
N ALA A 824 29.95 -8.54 -13.84
CA ALA A 824 28.74 -7.74 -13.71
C ALA A 824 28.73 -6.63 -14.77
N HIS A 825 27.66 -6.58 -15.56
CA HIS A 825 27.43 -5.53 -16.53
C HIS A 825 26.55 -4.46 -15.90
N ILE A 826 27.06 -3.24 -15.80
CA ILE A 826 26.39 -2.12 -15.14
C ILE A 826 26.12 -1.02 -16.16
N ARG A 827 24.84 -0.65 -16.30
CA ARG A 827 24.39 0.45 -17.15
C ARG A 827 24.15 1.69 -16.31
N ASN A 828 24.77 2.79 -16.68
CA ASN A 828 24.46 4.09 -16.11
C ASN A 828 23.25 4.72 -16.84
N HIS A 829 22.20 5.12 -16.12
CA HIS A 829 20.97 5.66 -16.70
C HIS A 829 21.12 7.08 -17.29
N ARG A 830 22.20 7.80 -16.97
CA ARG A 830 22.46 9.15 -17.48
C ARG A 830 23.30 9.10 -18.75
N THR A 831 24.40 8.36 -18.74
CA THR A 831 25.30 8.26 -19.90
C THR A 831 24.91 7.14 -20.87
N GLN A 832 24.00 6.24 -20.47
CA GLN A 832 23.69 4.98 -21.17
C GLN A 832 24.91 4.06 -21.40
N THR A 833 26.07 4.38 -20.80
CA THR A 833 27.29 3.59 -20.93
C THR A 833 27.15 2.31 -20.12
N ILE A 834 27.50 1.20 -20.73
CA ILE A 834 27.63 -0.10 -20.06
C ILE A 834 29.11 -0.28 -19.74
N ARG A 835 29.41 -0.66 -18.50
CA ARG A 835 30.76 -1.01 -18.06
C ARG A 835 30.75 -2.38 -17.40
N ASP A 836 31.84 -3.09 -17.63
CA ASP A 836 32.01 -4.46 -17.17
C ASP A 836 32.94 -4.47 -15.96
N TYR A 837 32.51 -5.16 -14.91
CA TYR A 837 33.24 -5.24 -13.66
C TYR A 837 33.39 -6.70 -13.23
N ASN A 838 34.64 -7.09 -13.00
CA ASN A 838 34.96 -8.36 -12.38
C ASN A 838 34.70 -8.26 -10.87
N ILE A 839 33.83 -9.10 -10.35
CA ILE A 839 33.39 -9.08 -8.95
C ILE A 839 33.67 -10.42 -8.27
N SER A 840 33.75 -10.43 -6.93
CA SER A 840 33.89 -11.67 -6.15
C SER A 840 32.55 -12.25 -5.72
N PHE A 841 31.65 -11.39 -5.23
CA PHE A 841 30.33 -11.78 -4.72
C PHE A 841 29.33 -10.66 -4.97
N VAL A 842 28.04 -10.98 -4.83
CA VAL A 842 26.93 -10.02 -4.96
C VAL A 842 26.18 -9.96 -3.64
N VAL A 843 25.83 -8.76 -3.19
CA VAL A 843 24.87 -8.55 -2.10
C VAL A 843 23.70 -7.68 -2.57
N ARG A 844 22.50 -8.26 -2.54
CA ARG A 844 21.26 -7.64 -3.04
C ARG A 844 20.41 -7.13 -1.88
N LEU A 845 20.32 -5.80 -1.75
CA LEU A 845 19.65 -5.06 -0.68
C LEU A 845 18.67 -4.00 -1.24
N THR A 846 17.77 -4.44 -2.12
CA THR A 846 16.85 -3.58 -2.91
C THR A 846 15.56 -3.15 -2.19
N GLY A 847 15.41 -3.47 -0.90
CA GLY A 847 14.20 -3.20 -0.12
C GLY A 847 13.10 -4.28 -0.30
N ASN A 848 12.14 -4.30 0.63
CA ASN A 848 11.14 -5.36 0.75
C ASN A 848 9.71 -4.82 0.52
N GLU A 849 8.84 -5.67 -0.04
CA GLU A 849 7.41 -5.38 -0.18
C GLU A 849 6.66 -5.89 1.06
N MET A 850 5.93 -5.01 1.75
CA MET A 850 5.07 -5.41 2.86
C MET A 850 3.77 -5.97 2.28
N LYS A 851 3.58 -7.29 2.39
CA LYS A 851 2.31 -7.94 2.07
C LYS A 851 1.62 -8.34 3.39
N VAL A 852 0.30 -8.16 3.44
CA VAL A 852 -0.58 -8.58 4.55
C VAL A 852 -1.58 -9.62 4.01
N PRO A 853 -1.13 -10.85 3.77
CA PRO A 853 -1.82 -11.78 2.88
C PRO A 853 -2.95 -12.57 3.53
N PHE A 854 -2.92 -12.70 4.86
CA PHE A 854 -3.88 -13.42 5.71
C PHE A 854 -5.13 -12.59 6.07
N LEU A 855 -5.21 -11.31 5.64
CA LEU A 855 -6.42 -10.50 5.72
C LEU A 855 -7.29 -10.68 4.46
N PRO A 856 -8.62 -10.48 4.54
CA PRO A 856 -9.53 -10.54 3.40
C PRO A 856 -9.14 -9.57 2.26
N SER A 857 -9.49 -9.93 1.02
CA SER A 857 -9.16 -9.24 -0.24
C SER A 857 -9.48 -7.74 -0.24
N VAL A 858 -10.51 -7.33 0.51
CA VAL A 858 -10.97 -5.94 0.62
C VAL A 858 -9.93 -5.05 1.30
N ALA A 859 -9.07 -5.59 2.18
CA ALA A 859 -7.97 -4.90 2.83
C ALA A 859 -6.76 -4.59 1.91
N LYS A 860 -6.74 -5.16 0.69
CA LYS A 860 -5.55 -5.22 -0.17
C LYS A 860 -5.51 -4.14 -1.25
N LYS A 861 -6.50 -3.22 -1.31
CA LYS A 861 -6.64 -2.24 -2.40
C LYS A 861 -5.57 -1.14 -2.44
N ASN A 862 -4.74 -0.96 -1.40
CA ASN A 862 -3.65 0.00 -1.40
C ASN A 862 -2.28 -0.69 -1.26
N THR A 863 -1.45 -0.57 -2.30
CA THR A 863 -0.07 -1.06 -2.33
C THR A 863 0.89 -0.26 -1.42
N HIS A 864 0.35 0.64 -0.58
CA HIS A 864 1.07 1.53 0.33
C HIS A 864 0.38 1.61 1.71
N GLY A 865 0.52 0.57 2.53
CA GLY A 865 0.10 0.57 3.94
C GLY A 865 -1.40 0.39 4.19
N MET A 866 -1.76 -0.04 5.40
CA MET A 866 -3.16 -0.12 5.84
C MET A 866 -3.70 1.28 6.14
N HIS A 867 -4.99 1.52 5.88
CA HIS A 867 -5.63 2.79 6.22
C HIS A 867 -5.93 2.79 7.73
N LEU A 868 -5.09 3.47 8.51
CA LEU A 868 -5.17 3.53 9.96
C LEU A 868 -5.59 4.91 10.44
N ASN A 869 -6.33 4.96 11.54
CA ASN A 869 -6.53 6.19 12.29
C ASN A 869 -5.17 6.57 12.94
N PRO A 870 -4.65 7.79 12.68
CA PRO A 870 -3.32 8.20 13.13
C PRO A 870 -3.20 8.39 14.66
N TYR A 871 -4.32 8.43 15.39
CA TYR A 871 -4.37 8.65 16.84
C TYR A 871 -4.69 7.40 17.65
N THR A 872 -5.35 6.40 17.05
CA THR A 872 -5.69 5.12 17.70
C THR A 872 -4.94 3.92 17.13
N TYR A 873 -4.37 4.06 15.92
CA TYR A 873 -3.74 2.98 15.14
C TYR A 873 -4.70 1.83 14.79
N GLU A 874 -6.01 2.03 14.96
CA GLU A 874 -7.06 1.14 14.49
C GLU A 874 -7.24 1.27 12.98
N CYS A 875 -7.52 0.16 12.31
CA CYS A 875 -7.84 0.13 10.91
C CYS A 875 -9.22 0.75 10.67
N ILE A 876 -9.28 1.68 9.72
CA ILE A 876 -10.53 2.35 9.35
C ILE A 876 -11.47 1.38 8.64
N ASP A 877 -10.90 0.41 7.92
CA ASP A 877 -11.65 -0.54 7.10
C ASP A 877 -12.14 -1.78 7.90
N PHE A 878 -11.57 -2.05 9.08
CA PHE A 878 -11.88 -3.22 9.89
C PHE A 878 -11.91 -2.89 11.39
N GLU A 879 -13.09 -2.99 11.99
CA GLU A 879 -13.29 -2.83 13.43
C GLU A 879 -12.44 -3.85 14.22
N ASN A 880 -11.83 -3.38 15.30
CA ASN A 880 -11.01 -4.17 16.22
C ASN A 880 -9.72 -4.75 15.61
N ILE A 881 -9.34 -4.34 14.40
CA ILE A 881 -8.01 -4.60 13.83
C ILE A 881 -7.16 -3.34 14.02
N TYR A 882 -5.98 -3.49 14.61
CA TYR A 882 -4.97 -2.45 14.75
C TYR A 882 -3.71 -2.84 13.98
N ALA A 883 -2.84 -1.89 13.66
CA ALA A 883 -1.51 -2.22 13.12
C ALA A 883 -0.43 -1.37 13.78
N LEU A 884 0.78 -1.92 13.93
CA LEU A 884 1.90 -1.27 14.61
C LEU A 884 3.21 -1.42 13.83
N GLY A 885 4.14 -0.51 14.09
CA GLY A 885 5.48 -0.55 13.53
C GLY A 885 5.50 -0.21 12.05
N ALA A 886 6.24 -0.97 11.24
CA ALA A 886 6.46 -0.65 9.84
C ALA A 886 5.15 -0.59 9.02
N LEU A 887 4.14 -1.41 9.36
CA LEU A 887 2.82 -1.37 8.73
C LEU A 887 2.08 -0.04 8.97
N ALA A 888 2.30 0.58 10.13
CA ALA A 888 1.75 1.87 10.49
C ALA A 888 2.67 3.05 10.08
N GLY A 889 3.73 2.78 9.33
CA GLY A 889 4.68 3.80 8.88
C GLY A 889 5.78 4.15 9.89
N ASP A 890 5.81 3.54 11.07
CA ASP A 890 6.88 3.72 12.05
C ASP A 890 8.12 2.90 11.65
N LYS A 891 9.08 3.57 11.00
CA LYS A 891 10.27 2.92 10.41
C LYS A 891 11.45 2.75 11.38
N LEU A 892 11.45 3.45 12.52
CA LEU A 892 12.51 3.42 13.52
C LEU A 892 11.98 2.91 14.86
N VAL A 893 12.81 2.15 15.59
CA VAL A 893 12.44 1.61 16.91
C VAL A 893 12.03 2.70 17.89
N ARG A 894 12.71 3.86 17.83
CA ARG A 894 12.43 5.07 18.61
C ARG A 894 10.93 5.40 18.64
N PHE A 895 10.28 5.39 17.47
CA PHE A 895 8.88 5.79 17.31
C PHE A 895 7.85 4.71 17.65
N LEU A 896 8.27 3.47 17.92
CA LEU A 896 7.32 2.37 18.20
C LEU A 896 6.50 2.59 19.48
N HIS A 897 7.02 3.41 20.41
CA HIS A 897 6.33 3.77 21.65
C HIS A 897 5.02 4.51 21.40
N GLY A 898 4.97 5.39 20.40
CA GLY A 898 3.78 6.16 20.06
C GLY A 898 2.62 5.28 19.64
N GLY A 899 2.84 4.44 18.63
CA GLY A 899 1.81 3.50 18.16
C GLY A 899 1.34 2.54 19.26
N ALA A 900 2.27 2.04 20.09
CA ALA A 900 1.89 1.18 21.21
C ALA A 900 1.00 1.91 22.24
N ILE A 901 1.32 3.16 22.58
CA ILE A 901 0.50 3.97 23.49
C ILE A 901 -0.86 4.30 22.89
N ALA A 902 -0.92 4.67 21.61
CA ALA A 902 -2.17 4.92 20.88
C ALA A 902 -3.10 3.70 20.90
N CYS A 903 -2.55 2.54 20.54
CA CYS A 903 -3.27 1.27 20.52
C CYS A 903 -3.75 0.88 21.92
N ALA A 904 -2.88 0.94 22.93
CA ALA A 904 -3.25 0.64 24.32
C ALA A 904 -4.33 1.59 24.86
N ALA A 905 -4.23 2.89 24.58
CA ALA A 905 -5.22 3.88 25.01
C ALA A 905 -6.60 3.58 24.41
N SER A 906 -6.65 3.24 23.11
CA SER A 906 -7.89 2.83 22.44
C SER A 906 -8.47 1.55 23.07
N LEU A 907 -7.64 0.52 23.24
CA LEU A 907 -8.05 -0.77 23.80
C LEU A 907 -8.57 -0.65 25.24
N LEU A 908 -7.88 0.11 26.10
CA LEU A 908 -8.31 0.35 27.48
C LEU A 908 -9.62 1.13 27.57
N LYS A 909 -9.83 2.13 26.70
CA LYS A 909 -11.11 2.86 26.60
C LYS A 909 -12.25 1.92 26.20
N LYS A 910 -12.04 1.06 25.21
CA LYS A 910 -13.05 0.06 24.80
C LYS A 910 -13.30 -1.02 25.88
N TYR A 911 -12.25 -1.47 26.56
CA TYR A 911 -12.34 -2.48 27.62
C TYR A 911 -13.07 -1.95 28.86
N SER A 912 -12.76 -0.73 29.30
CA SER A 912 -13.44 -0.08 30.43
C SER A 912 -14.93 0.19 30.15
N GLN A 913 -15.27 0.62 28.94
CA GLN A 913 -16.68 0.77 28.51
C GLN A 913 -17.44 -0.56 28.57
N ALA A 914 -16.84 -1.67 28.11
CA ALA A 914 -17.45 -2.99 28.19
C ALA A 914 -17.69 -3.46 29.64
N LEU A 915 -16.73 -3.23 30.54
CA LEU A 915 -16.87 -3.54 31.97
C LEU A 915 -17.98 -2.72 32.65
N CYS A 916 -18.15 -1.45 32.29
CA CYS A 916 -19.23 -0.60 32.80
C CYS A 916 -20.61 -1.10 32.37
N ILE A 917 -20.77 -1.51 31.10
CA ILE A 917 -22.02 -2.06 30.57
C ILE A 917 -22.37 -3.38 31.28
N HIS A 918 -21.40 -4.28 31.48
CA HIS A 918 -21.62 -5.55 32.18
C HIS A 918 -22.03 -5.37 33.64
N ARG A 919 -21.49 -4.37 34.35
CA ARG A 919 -21.87 -4.06 35.74
C ARG A 919 -23.26 -3.44 35.86
N GLN A 920 -23.72 -2.69 34.86
CA GLN A 920 -25.09 -2.14 34.84
C GLN A 920 -26.14 -3.19 34.51
N ALA A 921 -25.79 -4.24 33.74
CA ALA A 921 -26.69 -5.35 33.41
C ALA A 921 -26.79 -6.43 34.53
N SER A 922 -25.94 -6.37 35.56
CA SER A 922 -25.90 -7.31 36.68
C SER A 922 -26.47 -6.75 38.00
N VAL A 923 -27.04 -5.55 37.95
CA VAL A 923 -27.84 -4.89 39.01
C VAL A 923 -29.27 -4.81 38.53
#